data_AF-A0A9P8QZC0-F1
#
_entry.id   AF-A0A9P8QZC0-F1
#
_cell.length_a   1.000
_cell.length_b   1.000
_cell.length_c   1.000
_cell.angle_alpha   90.00
_cell.angle_beta   90.00
_cell.angle_gamma   90.00
#
_symmetry.space_group_name_H-M   'P 1'
#
loop_
_entity.id
_entity.type
_entity.pdbx_description
1 polymer ?
#
loop_
_entity_poly.entity_id
_entity_poly.type
_entity_poly.pdbx_seq_one_letter_code
_entity_poly.pdbx_strand_id
1 'polypeptide(L)'
;MAPKLRLSAVLLVLQFISVLPTAASAVDYVSPWKNTTTGFGPDVGLDATWNASFPLYEGTTPLPANNSGATGSDGGNSTGVDLGRRDAGNSTGAGLRRRDAGNFWLRVMPLGASITQGIHSSDNNGFRKWIRQQLRWKGWQDHEGHPGWIITEGGGHNGVRQAWDAAKWMKPNLVLLNVGTNDCSYNIDLPNAGARIQSLVQNIFDSVPGVVVIMSTLVPSPGIRDCAVNLSEQYRQVASSFDNGRIALADYNSAMDPVAHFSDDPIHPNDLGYKFMASVLWDAISEVDYALTAPLDNGQDDSKDTLTCAKQAGVSRGPIITQKGSGHDDGIYVHQSTGRGVLVDGRIQKPPAQSEADAIPSHIFFAQLTNIGGVDRSASLDDWIRIYHKTASDGTNEYWFRENLGGGSFAPSVRMDVQQNCDGGPTDFWCIAADTKITVSLNKGTRPPTFEYIGVVVPASGSFAPSDVRIADIDGDGRADVCFIHDNGDIGCSRNGGQGRNFYWQGFSTADGLRGTVFTGKNKGNKNGVRLADLNGDFRDDWMWVGDEGDVDTWINQRGTGAGIVPYWSASGITHLGMHTPGVSGQIKFGRIYGSGRLDYIYLKEEDTYYDMIVWENQGAGGTKRKGDGVFYCDMTGSGSDDYIWIYKDGHADSTDFFANIHSPPEWGHSISVTLSVPGPRIGIHLADWDGDGRCDVLVQDRASGALTLWHNDYDAGAKTLKFSNQGVKSGGATCTQGWGVGIFDRGMRLADVDGDGRADILCVELDGRVTAWLNTATASGLLNVGQIKFSEGWDRANIRFADVEASGRADLIHLDKYTGAATMFKNDGYRPNDLDENHGSSFHWTNRGVVYAPIDRGENMHFPNFGGLGRADLHHVWPDLNNAETFFNECSDGGSGGDDGPIDPDDVSCPMPTPTPTPTPTAAPTLVPSQGDFCPYRLKGSITRDPVLGWSFAGALYSYLGESICGQGSGTTENIAHQNDDGDWVIGCLPTYSLLISETGKDVTVTFTYLIDKWTQAVSMDSYDCYGACQDKGGICLQCTDYNFDSWGGCMADHVNY
;
A
#
# COMPACT_ATOMS: atom_id res chain seq x y z
N MET A 1 -3.65 -68.75 42.88
CA MET A 1 -3.82 -69.95 42.04
C MET A 1 -3.43 -69.60 40.61
N ALA A 2 -2.81 -70.54 39.90
CA ALA A 2 -2.52 -70.58 38.46
C ALA A 2 -2.15 -72.05 38.14
N PRO A 3 -1.75 -72.44 36.92
CA PRO A 3 -1.89 -71.80 35.60
C PRO A 3 -2.77 -72.68 34.65
N LYS A 4 -2.84 -72.46 33.31
CA LYS A 4 -2.03 -73.10 32.23
C LYS A 4 -2.82 -73.00 30.91
N LEU A 5 -2.30 -73.12 29.67
CA LEU A 5 -0.99 -73.33 29.00
C LEU A 5 -1.22 -72.90 27.50
N ARG A 6 -0.28 -72.62 26.56
CA ARG A 6 1.17 -72.80 26.28
C ARG A 6 1.66 -71.54 25.49
N LEU A 7 2.88 -71.33 24.94
CA LEU A 7 4.36 -71.46 25.17
C LEU A 7 4.98 -70.71 23.96
N SER A 8 6.11 -69.99 23.93
CA SER A 8 7.14 -69.49 24.88
C SER A 8 7.75 -68.20 24.22
N ALA A 9 8.55 -67.29 24.79
CA ALA A 9 9.48 -67.22 25.94
C ALA A 9 10.84 -67.97 25.78
N VAL A 10 12.02 -67.41 26.08
CA VAL A 10 12.51 -66.00 26.24
C VAL A 10 14.07 -66.01 26.27
N LEU A 11 14.72 -64.84 26.45
CA LEU A 11 16.19 -64.56 26.59
C LEU A 11 16.95 -64.26 25.28
N LEU A 12 17.62 -63.12 25.04
CA LEU A 12 18.11 -61.95 25.83
C LEU A 12 19.50 -62.10 26.49
N VAL A 13 20.53 -61.41 25.93
CA VAL A 13 21.62 -60.64 26.58
C VAL A 13 22.54 -60.02 25.51
N LEU A 14 23.16 -58.86 25.80
CA LEU A 14 24.04 -58.10 24.90
C LEU A 14 25.44 -58.74 24.76
N GLN A 15 26.10 -58.61 23.60
CA GLN A 15 27.24 -57.70 23.41
C GLN A 15 27.87 -57.75 22.00
N PHE A 16 28.51 -56.63 21.61
CA PHE A 16 29.51 -56.41 20.55
C PHE A 16 29.76 -57.50 19.49
N ILE A 17 29.42 -57.18 18.23
CA ILE A 17 30.27 -57.49 17.06
C ILE A 17 30.42 -56.21 16.23
N SER A 18 31.64 -55.95 15.77
CA SER A 18 32.02 -54.79 14.96
C SER A 18 31.40 -54.83 13.55
N VAL A 19 30.82 -53.71 13.12
CA VAL A 19 30.53 -53.49 11.68
C VAL A 19 31.82 -53.07 10.99
N LEU A 20 32.28 -53.91 10.05
CA LEU A 20 33.32 -53.51 9.09
C LEU A 20 32.72 -52.55 8.06
N PRO A 21 33.43 -51.50 7.61
CA PRO A 21 32.93 -50.58 6.61
C PRO A 21 32.91 -51.25 5.23
N THR A 22 31.77 -51.85 4.87
CA THR A 22 31.44 -52.12 3.47
C THR A 22 31.00 -50.81 2.83
N ALA A 23 31.72 -50.34 1.82
CA ALA A 23 31.40 -49.10 1.12
C ALA A 23 29.97 -49.14 0.58
N ALA A 24 29.09 -48.31 1.13
CA ALA A 24 27.78 -48.06 0.56
C ALA A 24 28.00 -47.30 -0.76
N SER A 25 27.75 -47.97 -1.88
CA SER A 25 27.65 -47.28 -3.17
C SER A 25 26.52 -46.28 -3.07
N ALA A 26 26.83 -45.00 -3.27
CA ALA A 26 25.82 -43.96 -3.24
C ALA A 26 24.77 -44.25 -4.31
N VAL A 27 23.53 -44.51 -3.88
CA VAL A 27 22.38 -44.55 -4.77
C VAL A 27 21.97 -43.09 -4.97
N ASP A 28 22.25 -42.56 -6.16
CA ASP A 28 21.83 -41.20 -6.51
C ASP A 28 20.31 -41.07 -6.36
N TYR A 29 19.86 -40.28 -5.38
CA TYR A 29 18.47 -39.88 -5.25
C TYR A 29 18.14 -38.88 -6.36
N VAL A 30 17.79 -39.41 -7.53
CA VAL A 30 17.34 -38.61 -8.67
C VAL A 30 16.00 -37.98 -8.33
N SER A 31 15.94 -36.64 -8.32
CA SER A 31 14.67 -35.90 -8.16
C SER A 31 13.65 -36.38 -9.21
N PRO A 32 12.39 -36.67 -8.81
CA PRO A 32 11.39 -37.22 -9.73
C PRO A 32 10.97 -36.25 -10.85
N TRP A 33 11.26 -34.95 -10.70
CA TRP A 33 10.83 -33.88 -11.60
C TRP A 33 11.80 -33.60 -12.77
N LYS A 34 12.68 -34.56 -13.13
CA LYS A 34 13.84 -34.31 -13.98
C LYS A 34 13.51 -34.01 -15.45
N ASN A 35 13.58 -32.74 -15.87
CA ASN A 35 13.76 -32.40 -17.29
C ASN A 35 15.14 -32.91 -17.77
N THR A 36 15.13 -33.76 -18.79
CA THR A 36 16.33 -34.40 -19.34
C THR A 36 17.23 -33.46 -20.14
N THR A 37 16.75 -32.26 -20.49
CA THR A 37 17.50 -31.28 -21.30
C THR A 37 18.25 -30.25 -20.45
N THR A 38 17.65 -29.80 -19.34
CA THR A 38 18.24 -28.77 -18.45
C THR A 38 18.82 -29.34 -17.16
N GLY A 39 18.36 -30.51 -16.70
CA GLY A 39 18.68 -31.09 -15.40
C GLY A 39 17.89 -30.50 -14.23
N PHE A 40 17.01 -29.53 -14.47
CA PHE A 40 16.15 -28.88 -13.48
C PHE A 40 14.69 -29.24 -13.73
N GLY A 41 13.88 -29.38 -12.68
CA GLY A 41 12.45 -29.62 -12.85
C GLY A 41 11.69 -28.32 -13.13
N PRO A 42 10.62 -28.35 -13.95
CA PRO A 42 9.60 -27.32 -13.89
C PRO A 42 8.88 -27.37 -12.53
N ASP A 43 7.99 -26.41 -12.30
CA ASP A 43 7.07 -26.44 -11.15
C ASP A 43 6.19 -27.71 -11.15
N VAL A 44 5.45 -27.95 -10.06
CA VAL A 44 4.21 -28.74 -10.12
C VAL A 44 3.19 -27.90 -10.86
N GLY A 45 3.36 -27.85 -12.18
CA GLY A 45 2.57 -27.00 -13.06
C GLY A 45 1.08 -27.29 -12.87
N LEU A 46 0.33 -26.26 -12.50
CA LEU A 46 -1.12 -26.26 -12.65
C LEU A 46 -1.43 -26.73 -14.07
N ASP A 47 -2.39 -27.66 -14.22
CA ASP A 47 -2.72 -28.26 -15.50
C ASP A 47 -2.89 -27.15 -16.55
N ALA A 48 -2.37 -27.34 -17.77
CA ALA A 48 -2.43 -26.31 -18.81
C ALA A 48 -3.87 -25.86 -19.14
N THR A 49 -4.88 -26.63 -18.74
CA THR A 49 -6.31 -26.26 -18.78
C THR A 49 -6.75 -25.25 -17.70
N TRP A 50 -6.05 -25.12 -16.58
CA TRP A 50 -6.28 -24.07 -15.57
C TRP A 50 -5.86 -22.69 -16.07
N ASN A 51 -4.83 -22.64 -16.92
CA ASN A 51 -4.36 -21.43 -17.59
C ASN A 51 -5.29 -21.06 -18.78
N ALA A 52 -6.60 -21.10 -18.53
CA ALA A 52 -7.62 -20.68 -19.45
C ALA A 52 -7.43 -19.19 -19.76
N SER A 53 -7.57 -18.80 -21.03
CA SER A 53 -7.16 -17.50 -21.58
C SER A 53 -7.78 -16.28 -20.87
N PHE A 54 -7.17 -15.85 -19.76
CA PHE A 54 -7.52 -14.61 -19.06
C PHE A 54 -6.95 -13.39 -19.79
N PRO A 55 -7.59 -12.21 -19.67
CA PRO A 55 -7.06 -10.98 -20.25
C PRO A 55 -5.73 -10.59 -19.61
N LEU A 56 -4.87 -9.90 -20.38
CA LEU A 56 -3.53 -9.47 -19.94
C LEU A 56 -3.54 -8.30 -18.94
N TYR A 57 -4.72 -7.92 -18.42
CA TYR A 57 -4.94 -6.72 -17.62
C TYR A 57 -6.27 -6.83 -16.86
N GLU A 58 -6.35 -6.23 -15.67
CA GLU A 58 -7.57 -6.17 -14.85
C GLU A 58 -8.30 -4.83 -15.05
N GLY A 59 -9.61 -4.87 -15.29
CA GLY A 59 -10.44 -3.68 -15.42
C GLY A 59 -10.52 -3.10 -16.85
N THR A 60 -11.40 -2.11 -17.02
CA THR A 60 -11.76 -1.58 -18.35
C THR A 60 -11.29 -0.14 -18.56
N THR A 61 -10.18 0.01 -19.29
CA THR A 61 -9.75 1.33 -19.80
C THR A 61 -10.42 1.61 -21.16
N PRO A 62 -11.20 2.70 -21.32
CA PRO A 62 -11.79 3.08 -22.60
C PRO A 62 -10.73 3.75 -23.50
N LEU A 63 -9.76 2.97 -23.99
CA LEU A 63 -8.70 3.43 -24.90
C LEU A 63 -9.15 3.39 -26.37
N PRO A 64 -9.13 4.53 -27.11
CA PRO A 64 -9.27 4.51 -28.56
C PRO A 64 -8.06 3.81 -29.21
N ALA A 65 -8.33 2.86 -30.11
CA ALA A 65 -7.31 1.95 -30.63
C ALA A 65 -6.27 2.62 -31.56
N ASN A 66 -5.00 2.23 -31.40
CA ASN A 66 -4.04 1.86 -32.45
C ASN A 66 -2.70 1.43 -31.80
N ASN A 67 -1.92 0.45 -32.29
CA ASN A 67 -1.98 -0.22 -33.59
C ASN A 67 -1.47 -1.68 -33.55
N SER A 68 -2.00 -2.53 -34.45
CA SER A 68 -1.40 -3.74 -35.06
C SER A 68 -0.57 -4.73 -34.21
N GLY A 69 -1.06 -5.97 -34.02
CA GLY A 69 -0.32 -7.04 -33.31
C GLY A 69 -0.46 -8.48 -33.84
N ALA A 70 -1.68 -8.99 -34.07
CA ALA A 70 -1.90 -10.38 -34.54
C ALA A 70 -3.22 -10.54 -35.33
N THR A 71 -3.26 -11.52 -36.24
CA THR A 71 -4.30 -11.70 -37.27
C THR A 71 -5.30 -12.83 -36.98
N GLY A 72 -6.62 -12.59 -37.16
CA GLY A 72 -7.66 -13.55 -37.59
C GLY A 72 -7.95 -14.79 -36.73
N SER A 73 -9.17 -15.36 -36.70
CA SER A 73 -10.29 -15.29 -37.67
C SER A 73 -11.67 -15.48 -37.02
N ASP A 74 -12.75 -15.16 -37.76
CA ASP A 74 -14.15 -15.23 -37.34
C ASP A 74 -14.69 -16.64 -36.97
N GLY A 75 -15.80 -16.71 -36.21
CA GLY A 75 -16.39 -17.98 -35.72
C GLY A 75 -17.92 -18.06 -35.60
N GLY A 76 -18.59 -17.03 -35.04
CA GLY A 76 -20.03 -16.76 -35.26
C GLY A 76 -21.11 -17.50 -34.43
N ASN A 77 -22.15 -16.70 -34.10
CA ASN A 77 -23.58 -17.02 -33.96
C ASN A 77 -24.18 -17.32 -32.55
N SER A 78 -25.37 -16.76 -32.36
CA SER A 78 -26.21 -16.74 -31.14
C SER A 78 -27.55 -17.48 -31.35
N THR A 79 -28.24 -17.89 -30.27
CA THR A 79 -29.71 -17.69 -30.09
C THR A 79 -30.14 -18.00 -28.65
N GLY A 80 -30.99 -17.14 -28.05
CA GLY A 80 -31.42 -17.16 -26.64
C GLY A 80 -32.38 -18.27 -26.20
N VAL A 81 -33.04 -18.08 -25.04
CA VAL A 81 -34.46 -18.40 -24.74
C VAL A 81 -34.92 -17.55 -23.54
N ASP A 82 -36.14 -17.04 -23.59
CA ASP A 82 -36.86 -16.29 -22.53
C ASP A 82 -37.92 -17.18 -21.85
N LEU A 83 -38.08 -17.08 -20.52
CA LEU A 83 -39.12 -17.76 -19.72
C LEU A 83 -39.55 -16.99 -18.43
N GLY A 84 -40.15 -15.81 -18.54
CA GLY A 84 -40.76 -15.12 -17.38
C GLY A 84 -42.13 -15.66 -16.92
N ARG A 85 -42.46 -15.69 -15.59
CA ARG A 85 -43.83 -15.96 -15.10
C ARG A 85 -44.25 -15.52 -13.65
N ARG A 86 -44.89 -14.35 -13.57
CA ARG A 86 -46.09 -13.96 -12.77
C ARG A 86 -46.15 -14.07 -11.22
N ASP A 87 -46.63 -12.99 -10.61
CA ASP A 87 -47.15 -12.89 -9.23
C ASP A 87 -48.56 -13.48 -8.98
N ALA A 88 -48.85 -13.76 -7.69
CA ALA A 88 -50.07 -13.43 -6.90
C ALA A 88 -50.25 -14.40 -5.71
N GLY A 89 -50.64 -14.01 -4.48
CA GLY A 89 -50.83 -12.69 -3.87
C GLY A 89 -51.77 -12.73 -2.63
N ASN A 90 -51.69 -11.72 -1.74
CA ASN A 90 -52.60 -11.47 -0.57
C ASN A 90 -52.48 -12.47 0.63
N SER A 91 -52.78 -12.15 1.90
CA SER A 91 -53.47 -10.98 2.47
C SER A 91 -53.23 -10.70 3.97
N THR A 92 -53.59 -9.48 4.40
CA THR A 92 -53.95 -9.02 5.78
C THR A 92 -52.91 -9.08 6.92
N GLY A 93 -52.29 -7.92 7.17
CA GLY A 93 -51.80 -7.47 8.48
C GLY A 93 -52.00 -5.95 8.61
N ALA A 94 -52.18 -5.42 9.83
CA ALA A 94 -52.49 -4.01 10.09
C ALA A 94 -51.27 -3.22 10.61
N GLY A 95 -50.19 -3.20 9.84
CA GLY A 95 -49.10 -2.23 9.98
C GLY A 95 -49.33 -0.99 9.10
N LEU A 96 -48.55 0.07 9.32
CA LEU A 96 -48.47 1.20 8.39
C LEU A 96 -47.96 0.69 7.04
N ARG A 97 -48.82 0.71 6.02
CA ARG A 97 -48.43 0.29 4.67
C ARG A 97 -47.63 1.41 4.00
N ARG A 98 -46.62 1.04 3.20
CA ARG A 98 -46.15 1.86 2.07
C ARG A 98 -47.40 2.38 1.34
N ARG A 99 -47.44 3.68 1.08
CA ARG A 99 -48.40 4.22 0.10
C ARG A 99 -47.99 3.67 -1.28
N ASP A 100 -48.96 3.53 -2.18
CA ASP A 100 -48.70 2.89 -3.48
C ASP A 100 -47.58 3.65 -4.21
N ALA A 101 -46.46 2.94 -4.44
CA ALA A 101 -45.31 3.48 -5.15
C ALA A 101 -45.61 3.59 -6.65
N GLY A 102 -44.78 4.33 -7.39
CA GLY A 102 -44.69 4.10 -8.82
C GLY A 102 -44.20 2.67 -9.07
N ASN A 103 -44.74 2.01 -10.10
CA ASN A 103 -44.39 0.62 -10.43
C ASN A 103 -43.01 0.49 -11.12
N PHE A 104 -42.08 1.40 -10.84
CA PHE A 104 -40.79 1.55 -11.52
C PHE A 104 -39.79 2.32 -10.64
N TRP A 105 -38.50 2.11 -10.89
CA TRP A 105 -37.39 2.75 -10.19
C TRP A 105 -37.21 4.21 -10.65
N LEU A 106 -36.59 5.07 -9.84
CA LEU A 106 -36.04 6.32 -10.36
C LEU A 106 -34.53 6.16 -10.60
N ARG A 107 -34.10 6.68 -11.73
CA ARG A 107 -32.73 7.10 -11.97
C ARG A 107 -32.76 8.61 -11.86
N VAL A 108 -32.50 9.10 -10.64
CA VAL A 108 -32.34 10.53 -10.39
C VAL A 108 -30.96 10.96 -10.90
N MET A 109 -30.77 12.26 -11.16
CA MET A 109 -29.47 12.81 -11.51
C MET A 109 -29.40 14.29 -11.15
N PRO A 110 -28.72 14.66 -10.06
CA PRO A 110 -28.37 16.03 -9.80
C PRO A 110 -27.29 16.54 -10.73
N LEU A 111 -27.53 17.74 -11.25
CA LEU A 111 -26.67 18.44 -12.17
C LEU A 111 -26.39 19.82 -11.59
N GLY A 112 -25.12 20.09 -11.25
CA GLY A 112 -24.77 21.30 -10.53
C GLY A 112 -23.32 21.38 -10.08
N ALA A 113 -23.11 21.90 -8.87
CA ALA A 113 -21.80 22.30 -8.37
C ALA A 113 -21.53 21.87 -6.92
N SER A 114 -20.68 22.57 -6.19
CA SER A 114 -20.34 22.30 -4.78
C SER A 114 -21.55 22.26 -3.83
N ILE A 115 -22.59 23.06 -4.10
CA ILE A 115 -23.88 23.01 -3.39
C ILE A 115 -24.64 21.70 -3.69
N THR A 116 -24.44 21.12 -4.88
CA THR A 116 -25.00 19.81 -5.26
C THR A 116 -24.22 18.66 -4.65
N GLN A 117 -22.90 18.78 -4.50
CA GLN A 117 -22.13 17.85 -3.67
C GLN A 117 -22.61 17.89 -2.22
N GLY A 118 -22.66 19.09 -1.63
CA GLY A 118 -22.99 19.29 -0.22
C GLY A 118 -21.87 19.91 0.61
N ILE A 119 -20.95 20.68 0.02
CA ILE A 119 -19.87 21.32 0.79
C ILE A 119 -20.51 22.19 1.90
N HIS A 120 -19.97 22.08 3.12
CA HIS A 120 -20.49 22.65 4.37
C HIS A 120 -21.76 21.98 4.97
N SER A 121 -22.22 20.83 4.44
CA SER A 121 -22.98 19.87 5.27
C SER A 121 -22.03 19.01 6.12
N SER A 122 -22.49 18.52 7.26
CA SER A 122 -21.70 17.70 8.19
C SER A 122 -21.35 16.30 7.66
N ASP A 123 -22.04 15.87 6.61
CA ASP A 123 -21.81 14.60 5.88
C ASP A 123 -21.30 14.80 4.43
N ASN A 124 -21.08 16.04 3.98
CA ASN A 124 -20.74 16.41 2.60
C ASN A 124 -21.68 15.81 1.51
N ASN A 125 -22.92 15.47 1.89
CA ASN A 125 -23.96 14.92 1.00
C ASN A 125 -25.09 15.93 0.72
N GLY A 126 -25.15 17.04 1.49
CA GLY A 126 -26.04 18.17 1.22
C GLY A 126 -27.52 17.81 1.22
N PHE A 127 -28.27 18.27 0.20
CA PHE A 127 -29.71 17.99 0.09
C PHE A 127 -30.01 16.55 -0.36
N ARG A 128 -29.03 15.84 -0.92
CA ARG A 128 -29.19 14.58 -1.66
C ARG A 128 -29.75 13.46 -0.80
N LYS A 129 -29.09 13.21 0.34
CA LYS A 129 -29.56 12.33 1.43
C LYS A 129 -31.01 12.56 1.84
N TRP A 130 -31.39 13.82 2.03
CA TRP A 130 -32.73 14.19 2.50
C TRP A 130 -33.81 13.97 1.43
N ILE A 131 -33.53 14.29 0.15
CA ILE A 131 -34.48 14.01 -0.93
C ILE A 131 -34.56 12.51 -1.25
N ARG A 132 -33.43 11.78 -1.20
CA ARG A 132 -33.34 10.30 -1.26
C ARG A 132 -34.22 9.64 -0.20
N GLN A 133 -34.12 10.06 1.07
CA GLN A 133 -34.98 9.56 2.15
C GLN A 133 -36.47 9.82 1.89
N GLN A 134 -36.83 11.03 1.47
CA GLN A 134 -38.23 11.40 1.19
C GLN A 134 -38.79 10.64 -0.03
N LEU A 135 -37.98 10.40 -1.05
CA LEU A 135 -38.31 9.55 -2.20
C LEU A 135 -38.48 8.09 -1.79
N ARG A 136 -37.58 7.52 -0.96
CA ARG A 136 -37.71 6.16 -0.39
C ARG A 136 -38.94 6.02 0.50
N TRP A 137 -39.32 7.05 1.27
CA TRP A 137 -40.54 7.09 2.08
C TRP A 137 -41.81 7.10 1.21
N LYS A 138 -41.78 7.75 0.05
CA LYS A 138 -42.83 7.67 -0.98
C LYS A 138 -42.82 6.35 -1.76
N GLY A 139 -41.72 5.60 -1.74
CA GLY A 139 -41.60 4.26 -2.34
C GLY A 139 -40.64 4.14 -3.53
N TRP A 140 -39.86 5.17 -3.84
CA TRP A 140 -38.90 5.20 -4.94
C TRP A 140 -37.47 4.76 -4.53
N GLN A 141 -36.58 4.61 -5.51
CA GLN A 141 -35.15 4.24 -5.41
C GLN A 141 -34.32 5.17 -6.33
N ASP A 142 -32.99 5.30 -6.15
CA ASP A 142 -32.25 6.56 -6.45
C ASP A 142 -30.69 6.46 -6.49
N HIS A 143 -29.96 7.41 -7.14
CA HIS A 143 -28.47 7.54 -7.22
C HIS A 143 -27.95 8.97 -7.62
N GLU A 144 -26.99 9.59 -6.91
CA GLU A 144 -26.52 11.01 -7.08
C GLU A 144 -25.03 11.22 -6.62
N GLY A 145 -24.13 12.18 -7.01
CA GLY A 145 -24.02 13.40 -7.87
C GLY A 145 -22.58 14.04 -7.83
N HIS A 146 -22.25 15.19 -8.48
CA HIS A 146 -20.85 15.77 -8.60
C HIS A 146 -20.66 17.32 -8.38
N PRO A 147 -19.45 17.82 -7.99
CA PRO A 147 -19.13 19.25 -7.75
C PRO A 147 -18.30 20.01 -8.81
N GLY A 148 -18.44 21.36 -8.81
CA GLY A 148 -17.45 22.33 -9.34
C GLY A 148 -17.78 23.11 -10.62
N TRP A 149 -18.94 22.89 -11.24
CA TRP A 149 -19.16 23.19 -12.67
C TRP A 149 -20.03 24.45 -12.91
N ILE A 150 -19.96 25.06 -14.09
CA ILE A 150 -20.80 26.20 -14.55
C ILE A 150 -21.96 25.72 -15.45
N ILE A 151 -22.85 26.58 -15.97
CA ILE A 151 -23.99 26.10 -16.81
C ILE A 151 -23.52 25.35 -18.08
N THR A 152 -22.50 25.89 -18.75
CA THR A 152 -21.97 25.47 -20.07
C THR A 152 -20.50 25.85 -20.15
N GLU A 153 -19.71 25.13 -20.94
CA GLU A 153 -18.25 25.20 -20.95
C GLU A 153 -17.76 26.60 -21.39
N GLY A 154 -16.94 27.25 -20.57
CA GLY A 154 -16.56 28.64 -20.83
C GLY A 154 -15.61 29.21 -19.78
N GLY A 155 -14.85 30.25 -20.16
CA GLY A 155 -13.95 30.97 -19.26
C GLY A 155 -12.79 30.16 -18.66
N GLY A 156 -12.59 28.90 -19.07
CA GLY A 156 -11.64 27.96 -18.46
C GLY A 156 -12.26 26.99 -17.43
N HIS A 157 -13.59 26.97 -17.31
CA HIS A 157 -14.32 26.09 -16.39
C HIS A 157 -15.21 25.08 -17.15
N ASN A 158 -15.35 23.87 -16.60
CA ASN A 158 -16.20 22.81 -17.14
C ASN A 158 -17.69 23.14 -16.92
N GLY A 159 -18.53 22.89 -17.92
CA GLY A 159 -19.97 23.15 -17.88
C GLY A 159 -20.77 21.89 -17.57
N VAL A 160 -21.81 22.00 -16.73
CA VAL A 160 -22.74 20.92 -16.38
C VAL A 160 -23.31 20.23 -17.62
N ARG A 161 -23.31 20.92 -18.76
CA ARG A 161 -23.57 20.36 -20.08
C ARG A 161 -22.63 19.19 -20.47
N GLN A 162 -21.33 19.29 -20.24
CA GLN A 162 -20.38 18.18 -20.42
C GLN A 162 -20.63 17.03 -19.43
N ALA A 163 -21.08 17.30 -18.20
CA ALA A 163 -21.44 16.24 -17.24
C ALA A 163 -22.67 15.48 -17.74
N TRP A 164 -23.69 16.21 -18.20
CA TRP A 164 -24.85 15.65 -18.88
C TRP A 164 -24.45 14.84 -20.12
N ASP A 165 -23.64 15.38 -21.02
CA ASP A 165 -23.20 14.67 -22.23
C ASP A 165 -22.39 13.40 -21.92
N ALA A 166 -21.68 13.35 -20.78
CA ALA A 166 -20.97 12.16 -20.29
C ALA A 166 -21.86 11.16 -19.50
N ALA A 167 -22.94 11.60 -18.86
CA ALA A 167 -23.76 10.79 -17.95
C ALA A 167 -25.11 10.34 -18.54
N LYS A 168 -25.65 11.04 -19.54
CA LYS A 168 -26.99 10.80 -20.12
C LYS A 168 -27.23 9.42 -20.72
N TRP A 169 -26.18 8.63 -20.96
CA TRP A 169 -26.30 7.23 -21.36
C TRP A 169 -26.99 6.36 -20.29
N MET A 170 -26.97 6.80 -19.02
CA MET A 170 -27.74 6.20 -17.92
C MET A 170 -29.26 6.48 -18.02
N LYS A 171 -29.69 7.38 -18.91
CA LYS A 171 -31.10 7.70 -19.21
C LYS A 171 -31.95 7.97 -17.96
N PRO A 172 -31.60 8.97 -17.12
CA PRO A 172 -32.36 9.32 -15.93
C PRO A 172 -33.81 9.72 -16.27
N ASN A 173 -34.77 9.31 -15.43
CA ASN A 173 -36.16 9.73 -15.52
C ASN A 173 -36.48 10.95 -14.64
N LEU A 174 -35.59 11.32 -13.71
CA LEU A 174 -35.66 12.55 -12.92
C LEU A 174 -34.30 13.26 -12.93
N VAL A 175 -34.27 14.57 -13.21
CA VAL A 175 -33.05 15.39 -13.20
C VAL A 175 -33.26 16.58 -12.26
N LEU A 176 -32.32 16.79 -11.32
CA LEU A 176 -32.38 17.87 -10.33
C LEU A 176 -31.30 18.92 -10.66
N LEU A 177 -31.69 20.06 -11.21
CA LEU A 177 -30.76 21.03 -11.81
C LEU A 177 -30.53 22.24 -10.88
N ASN A 178 -29.34 22.33 -10.28
CA ASN A 178 -28.88 23.45 -9.46
C ASN A 178 -27.53 23.99 -9.96
N VAL A 179 -27.58 24.86 -10.96
CA VAL A 179 -26.39 25.37 -11.65
C VAL A 179 -26.50 26.88 -11.90
N GLY A 180 -25.38 27.59 -11.82
CA GLY A 180 -25.29 29.05 -12.01
C GLY A 180 -24.68 29.82 -10.83
N THR A 181 -24.56 29.20 -9.65
CA THR A 181 -23.81 29.77 -8.51
C THR A 181 -22.38 30.11 -8.91
N ASN A 182 -21.72 29.20 -9.65
CA ASN A 182 -20.38 29.43 -10.19
C ASN A 182 -20.36 30.48 -11.32
N ASP A 183 -21.37 30.52 -12.19
CA ASP A 183 -21.50 31.59 -13.19
C ASP A 183 -21.56 32.97 -12.51
N CYS A 184 -22.24 33.08 -11.36
CA CYS A 184 -22.20 34.28 -10.52
C CYS A 184 -20.82 34.53 -9.89
N SER A 185 -20.20 33.53 -9.24
CA SER A 185 -18.88 33.66 -8.60
C SER A 185 -17.75 34.04 -9.57
N TYR A 186 -17.89 33.67 -10.86
CA TYR A 186 -16.90 33.91 -11.92
C TYR A 186 -17.37 34.93 -12.97
N ASN A 187 -18.55 35.55 -12.79
CA ASN A 187 -19.17 36.52 -13.71
C ASN A 187 -19.28 36.02 -15.18
N ILE A 188 -19.61 34.74 -15.37
CA ILE A 188 -19.70 34.10 -16.69
C ILE A 188 -21.06 34.38 -17.31
N ASP A 189 -21.05 35.23 -18.35
CA ASP A 189 -22.18 35.45 -19.27
C ASP A 189 -23.57 35.47 -18.58
N LEU A 190 -23.67 36.32 -17.56
CA LEU A 190 -24.87 36.49 -16.75
C LEU A 190 -26.10 36.96 -17.56
N PRO A 191 -25.99 37.86 -18.57
CA PRO A 191 -27.16 38.33 -19.32
C PRO A 191 -27.83 37.26 -20.18
N ASN A 192 -27.11 36.19 -20.55
CA ASN A 192 -27.63 35.07 -21.35
C ASN A 192 -27.72 33.76 -20.54
N ALA A 193 -27.52 33.79 -19.23
CA ALA A 193 -27.59 32.60 -18.37
C ALA A 193 -28.93 31.86 -18.52
N GLY A 194 -30.05 32.59 -18.66
CA GLY A 194 -31.36 32.05 -19.00
C GLY A 194 -31.37 31.28 -20.33
N ALA A 195 -30.77 31.83 -21.39
CA ALA A 195 -30.68 31.13 -22.68
C ALA A 195 -29.76 29.89 -22.61
N ARG A 196 -28.67 29.95 -21.82
CA ARG A 196 -27.75 28.83 -21.62
C ARG A 196 -28.41 27.69 -20.83
N ILE A 197 -29.16 27.98 -19.75
CA ILE A 197 -29.90 26.94 -19.02
C ILE A 197 -31.11 26.43 -19.80
N GLN A 198 -31.80 27.27 -20.59
CA GLN A 198 -32.86 26.83 -21.50
C GLN A 198 -32.32 25.84 -22.55
N SER A 199 -31.13 26.10 -23.10
CA SER A 199 -30.47 25.18 -24.04
C SER A 199 -30.01 23.87 -23.39
N LEU A 200 -29.62 23.90 -22.11
CA LEU A 200 -29.29 22.69 -21.33
C LEU A 200 -30.55 21.85 -21.07
N VAL A 201 -31.62 22.48 -20.57
CA VAL A 201 -32.91 21.82 -20.30
C VAL A 201 -33.55 21.25 -21.57
N GLN A 202 -33.52 21.98 -22.69
CA GLN A 202 -33.96 21.45 -23.98
C GLN A 202 -33.14 20.22 -24.38
N ASN A 203 -31.81 20.26 -24.22
CA ASN A 203 -30.97 19.10 -24.56
C ASN A 203 -31.18 17.90 -23.64
N ILE A 204 -31.59 18.11 -22.38
CA ILE A 204 -32.00 17.04 -21.47
C ILE A 204 -33.24 16.33 -22.02
N PHE A 205 -34.29 17.09 -22.37
CA PHE A 205 -35.50 16.54 -22.99
C PHE A 205 -35.24 15.88 -24.37
N ASP A 206 -34.36 16.46 -25.20
CA ASP A 206 -33.98 15.90 -26.51
C ASP A 206 -33.19 14.58 -26.38
N SER A 207 -32.40 14.43 -25.31
CA SER A 207 -31.51 13.27 -25.14
C SER A 207 -32.17 12.09 -24.41
N VAL A 208 -33.14 12.34 -23.52
CA VAL A 208 -33.83 11.28 -22.76
C VAL A 208 -35.36 11.44 -22.83
N PRO A 209 -36.00 10.88 -23.88
CA PRO A 209 -37.45 10.95 -24.04
C PRO A 209 -38.23 10.30 -22.88
N GLY A 210 -38.78 11.13 -21.98
CA GLY A 210 -39.50 10.66 -20.78
C GLY A 210 -39.10 11.41 -19.51
N VAL A 211 -37.90 11.98 -19.48
CA VAL A 211 -37.33 12.65 -18.30
C VAL A 211 -38.21 13.79 -17.77
N VAL A 212 -38.29 13.90 -16.44
CA VAL A 212 -38.81 15.05 -15.70
C VAL A 212 -37.63 15.87 -15.19
N VAL A 213 -37.69 17.20 -15.32
CA VAL A 213 -36.62 18.11 -14.90
C VAL A 213 -37.13 19.04 -13.79
N ILE A 214 -36.50 18.97 -12.61
CA ILE A 214 -36.72 19.91 -11.53
C ILE A 214 -35.62 20.95 -11.63
N MET A 215 -35.92 22.09 -12.24
CA MET A 215 -34.98 23.21 -12.26
C MET A 215 -35.08 23.95 -10.94
N SER A 216 -33.96 24.38 -10.38
CA SER A 216 -33.93 25.22 -9.19
C SER A 216 -33.44 26.63 -9.51
N THR A 217 -33.98 27.60 -8.77
CA THR A 217 -33.37 28.93 -8.66
C THR A 217 -32.05 28.86 -7.89
N LEU A 218 -31.21 29.91 -7.99
CA LEU A 218 -29.98 29.97 -7.21
C LEU A 218 -30.30 30.28 -5.75
N VAL A 219 -29.78 29.46 -4.82
CA VAL A 219 -29.92 29.71 -3.37
C VAL A 219 -29.42 31.13 -3.04
N PRO A 220 -29.96 31.81 -2.01
CA PRO A 220 -29.66 33.22 -1.75
C PRO A 220 -28.32 33.43 -1.02
N SER A 221 -27.25 32.78 -1.51
CA SER A 221 -25.88 32.82 -0.99
C SER A 221 -25.40 34.24 -0.69
N PRO A 222 -24.97 34.55 0.56
CA PRO A 222 -24.59 35.91 0.96
C PRO A 222 -23.58 36.61 0.04
N GLY A 223 -22.58 35.90 -0.49
CA GLY A 223 -21.49 36.44 -1.30
C GLY A 223 -21.83 36.77 -2.74
N ILE A 224 -22.94 36.25 -3.28
CA ILE A 224 -23.36 36.46 -4.68
C ILE A 224 -24.82 36.94 -4.79
N ARG A 225 -25.43 37.37 -3.68
CA ARG A 225 -26.88 37.54 -3.50
C ARG A 225 -27.58 38.26 -4.66
N ASP A 226 -27.07 39.41 -5.12
CA ASP A 226 -27.69 40.20 -6.19
C ASP A 226 -27.65 39.49 -7.55
N CYS A 227 -26.58 38.75 -7.83
CA CYS A 227 -26.48 37.89 -9.01
C CYS A 227 -27.39 36.67 -8.90
N ALA A 228 -27.45 36.04 -7.72
CA ALA A 228 -28.35 34.93 -7.45
C ALA A 228 -29.82 35.31 -7.68
N VAL A 229 -30.24 36.51 -7.25
CA VAL A 229 -31.58 37.06 -7.55
C VAL A 229 -31.79 37.26 -9.05
N ASN A 230 -30.83 37.87 -9.77
CA ASN A 230 -30.95 38.14 -11.20
C ASN A 230 -31.09 36.85 -12.04
N LEU A 231 -30.18 35.88 -11.84
CA LEU A 231 -30.25 34.60 -12.55
C LEU A 231 -31.50 33.82 -12.17
N SER A 232 -31.95 33.88 -10.92
CA SER A 232 -33.21 33.26 -10.51
C SER A 232 -34.44 33.86 -11.19
N GLU A 233 -34.44 35.16 -11.49
CA GLU A 233 -35.52 35.79 -12.28
C GLU A 233 -35.49 35.34 -13.75
N GLN A 234 -34.30 35.18 -14.35
CA GLN A 234 -34.17 34.54 -15.67
C GLN A 234 -34.65 33.08 -15.64
N TYR A 235 -34.32 32.31 -14.60
CA TYR A 235 -34.69 30.90 -14.49
C TYR A 235 -36.20 30.72 -14.28
N ARG A 236 -36.87 31.61 -13.52
CA ARG A 236 -38.34 31.66 -13.42
C ARG A 236 -38.98 31.85 -14.80
N GLN A 237 -38.45 32.76 -15.63
CA GLN A 237 -38.91 32.96 -17.01
C GLN A 237 -38.69 31.72 -17.87
N VAL A 238 -37.52 31.08 -17.78
CA VAL A 238 -37.22 29.84 -18.52
C VAL A 238 -38.18 28.71 -18.13
N ALA A 239 -38.42 28.48 -16.83
CA ALA A 239 -39.38 27.47 -16.38
C ALA A 239 -40.78 27.71 -16.98
N SER A 240 -41.25 28.96 -16.94
CA SER A 240 -42.55 29.34 -17.52
C SER A 240 -42.63 29.25 -19.06
N SER A 241 -41.51 29.05 -19.76
CA SER A 241 -41.48 28.91 -21.22
C SER A 241 -41.68 27.47 -21.73
N PHE A 242 -41.60 26.47 -20.84
CA PHE A 242 -41.67 25.05 -21.17
C PHE A 242 -43.06 24.46 -20.89
N ASP A 243 -44.01 24.65 -21.80
CA ASP A 243 -45.35 24.04 -21.74
C ASP A 243 -45.33 22.56 -22.17
N ASN A 244 -44.66 21.71 -21.38
CA ASN A 244 -44.51 20.27 -21.65
C ASN A 244 -44.99 19.33 -20.53
N GLY A 245 -45.42 19.88 -19.39
CA GLY A 245 -45.90 19.11 -18.23
C GLY A 245 -44.84 18.23 -17.55
N ARG A 246 -43.55 18.46 -17.82
CA ARG A 246 -42.40 17.67 -17.31
C ARG A 246 -41.29 18.53 -16.71
N ILE A 247 -41.61 19.77 -16.35
CA ILE A 247 -40.72 20.69 -15.67
C ILE A 247 -41.42 21.29 -14.45
N ALA A 248 -40.69 21.42 -13.35
CA ALA A 248 -41.11 22.18 -12.17
C ALA A 248 -39.97 23.09 -11.69
N LEU A 249 -40.30 24.09 -10.86
CA LEU A 249 -39.33 25.06 -10.35
C LEU A 249 -39.20 25.02 -8.82
N ALA A 250 -38.05 24.58 -8.32
CA ALA A 250 -37.67 24.71 -6.92
C ALA A 250 -37.15 26.15 -6.63
N ASP A 251 -38.01 27.05 -6.15
CA ASP A 251 -37.66 28.45 -5.86
C ASP A 251 -36.97 28.63 -4.49
N TYR A 252 -35.78 28.03 -4.33
CA TYR A 252 -34.87 28.28 -3.21
C TYR A 252 -34.63 29.76 -2.91
N ASN A 253 -34.52 30.59 -3.95
CA ASN A 253 -34.18 32.01 -3.87
C ASN A 253 -35.26 32.83 -3.14
N SER A 254 -36.52 32.46 -3.33
CA SER A 254 -37.67 33.01 -2.59
C SER A 254 -37.92 32.33 -1.25
N ALA A 255 -37.54 31.06 -1.09
CA ALA A 255 -37.96 30.23 0.04
C ALA A 255 -36.96 30.15 1.22
N MET A 256 -35.65 30.27 0.97
CA MET A 256 -34.62 30.11 2.01
C MET A 256 -34.34 31.40 2.78
N ASP A 257 -34.15 31.30 4.10
CA ASP A 257 -33.68 32.42 4.94
C ASP A 257 -32.13 32.52 4.91
N PRO A 258 -31.55 33.61 4.38
CA PRO A 258 -30.09 33.79 4.34
C PRO A 258 -29.40 33.89 5.71
N VAL A 259 -30.16 34.09 6.79
CA VAL A 259 -29.63 34.19 8.17
C VAL A 259 -29.65 32.83 8.88
N ALA A 260 -30.65 31.98 8.61
CA ALA A 260 -30.78 30.68 9.25
C ALA A 260 -30.14 29.52 8.46
N HIS A 261 -30.09 29.61 7.13
CA HIS A 261 -29.71 28.50 6.25
C HIS A 261 -28.27 28.55 5.73
N PHE A 262 -27.47 29.54 6.14
CA PHE A 262 -26.06 29.72 5.80
C PHE A 262 -25.23 29.88 7.09
N SER A 263 -23.90 29.87 6.97
CA SER A 263 -22.97 30.02 8.09
C SER A 263 -21.93 31.11 7.79
N ASP A 264 -20.71 31.01 8.33
CA ASP A 264 -19.62 31.96 8.03
C ASP A 264 -19.11 31.86 6.58
N ASP A 265 -19.46 30.80 5.85
CA ASP A 265 -19.18 30.69 4.42
C ASP A 265 -20.23 31.48 3.59
N PRO A 266 -19.80 32.44 2.75
CA PRO A 266 -20.71 33.25 1.94
C PRO A 266 -21.33 32.52 0.73
N ILE A 267 -20.97 31.26 0.42
CA ILE A 267 -21.45 30.56 -0.78
C ILE A 267 -22.42 29.41 -0.49
N HIS A 268 -22.10 28.49 0.42
CA HIS A 268 -22.82 27.23 0.59
C HIS A 268 -23.78 27.25 1.79
N PRO A 269 -24.93 26.56 1.70
CA PRO A 269 -25.81 26.36 2.85
C PRO A 269 -25.15 25.61 4.02
N ASN A 270 -25.74 25.74 5.20
CA ASN A 270 -25.48 24.86 6.35
C ASN A 270 -26.41 23.63 6.32
N ASP A 271 -26.27 22.68 7.25
CA ASP A 271 -27.11 21.47 7.34
C ASP A 271 -28.62 21.74 7.33
N LEU A 272 -29.08 22.77 8.06
CA LEU A 272 -30.49 23.16 8.08
C LEU A 272 -30.94 23.70 6.70
N GLY A 273 -30.08 24.49 6.05
CA GLY A 273 -30.29 24.97 4.69
C GLY A 273 -30.38 23.84 3.66
N TYR A 274 -29.51 22.84 3.75
CA TYR A 274 -29.56 21.66 2.87
C TYR A 274 -30.80 20.79 3.13
N LYS A 275 -31.19 20.58 4.38
CA LYS A 275 -32.46 19.87 4.72
C LYS A 275 -33.69 20.65 4.22
N PHE A 276 -33.64 21.98 4.23
CA PHE A 276 -34.69 22.83 3.66
C PHE A 276 -34.70 22.87 2.12
N MET A 277 -33.54 22.80 1.46
CA MET A 277 -33.48 22.62 -0.01
C MET A 277 -34.18 21.33 -0.44
N ALA A 278 -34.05 20.25 0.32
CA ALA A 278 -34.73 18.99 0.04
C ALA A 278 -36.27 19.11 0.18
N SER A 279 -36.81 19.89 1.12
CA SER A 279 -38.26 20.09 1.20
C SER A 279 -38.82 20.93 0.04
N VAL A 280 -38.07 21.92 -0.45
CA VAL A 280 -38.44 22.72 -1.64
C VAL A 280 -38.31 21.90 -2.95
N LEU A 281 -37.31 21.01 -3.06
CA LEU A 281 -37.25 20.02 -4.15
C LEU A 281 -38.44 19.06 -4.10
N TRP A 282 -38.76 18.55 -2.92
CA TRP A 282 -39.85 17.61 -2.72
C TRP A 282 -41.22 18.22 -3.12
N ASP A 283 -41.45 19.49 -2.81
CA ASP A 283 -42.66 20.22 -3.22
C ASP A 283 -42.73 20.34 -4.75
N ALA A 284 -41.66 20.79 -5.40
CA ALA A 284 -41.58 20.87 -6.87
C ALA A 284 -41.70 19.50 -7.56
N ILE A 285 -41.15 18.42 -7.00
CA ILE A 285 -41.34 17.04 -7.48
C ILE A 285 -42.81 16.64 -7.35
N SER A 286 -43.49 17.03 -6.28
CA SER A 286 -44.92 16.73 -6.06
C SER A 286 -45.83 17.43 -7.06
N GLU A 287 -45.42 18.54 -7.67
CA GLU A 287 -46.19 19.20 -8.74
C GLU A 287 -46.22 18.40 -10.05
N VAL A 288 -45.21 17.55 -10.30
CA VAL A 288 -45.01 16.82 -11.57
C VAL A 288 -44.84 15.31 -11.41
N ASP A 289 -45.15 14.73 -10.24
CA ASP A 289 -45.00 13.29 -10.01
C ASP A 289 -45.84 12.43 -10.96
N TYR A 290 -47.01 12.95 -11.38
CA TYR A 290 -47.88 12.37 -12.40
C TYR A 290 -47.23 12.20 -13.78
N ALA A 291 -46.13 12.92 -14.06
CA ALA A 291 -45.45 12.93 -15.35
C ALA A 291 -44.21 12.02 -15.40
N LEU A 292 -43.78 11.50 -14.25
CA LEU A 292 -42.72 10.51 -14.13
C LEU A 292 -43.10 9.20 -14.85
N THR A 293 -42.14 8.61 -15.54
CA THR A 293 -42.27 7.28 -16.17
C THR A 293 -41.08 6.41 -15.81
N ALA A 294 -41.19 5.10 -16.04
CA ALA A 294 -40.04 4.19 -15.94
C ALA A 294 -38.82 4.73 -16.71
N PRO A 295 -37.59 4.53 -16.21
CA PRO A 295 -36.39 4.93 -16.92
C PRO A 295 -36.30 4.18 -18.24
N LEU A 296 -35.66 4.79 -19.24
CA LEU A 296 -35.45 4.10 -20.50
C LEU A 296 -34.38 3.03 -20.32
N ASP A 297 -34.67 1.82 -20.80
CA ASP A 297 -33.72 0.72 -20.89
C ASP A 297 -32.40 1.20 -21.53
N ASN A 298 -31.31 1.09 -20.77
CA ASN A 298 -29.95 1.43 -21.14
C ASN A 298 -29.03 0.19 -21.21
N GLY A 299 -29.57 -1.02 -21.05
CA GLY A 299 -28.82 -2.26 -20.90
C GLY A 299 -28.50 -2.66 -19.45
N GLN A 300 -28.91 -1.86 -18.45
CA GLN A 300 -28.80 -2.20 -17.03
C GLN A 300 -30.19 -2.51 -16.44
N ASP A 301 -30.26 -3.50 -15.55
CA ASP A 301 -31.50 -3.93 -14.90
C ASP A 301 -31.63 -3.24 -13.53
N ASP A 302 -32.43 -2.17 -13.48
CA ASP A 302 -32.63 -1.39 -12.26
C ASP A 302 -33.15 -2.23 -11.07
N SER A 303 -33.68 -3.43 -11.32
CA SER A 303 -34.21 -4.31 -10.27
C SER A 303 -33.17 -5.21 -9.60
N LYS A 304 -31.88 -5.12 -9.96
CA LYS A 304 -30.83 -6.05 -9.53
C LYS A 304 -29.70 -5.41 -8.72
N ASP A 305 -29.95 -5.29 -7.42
CA ASP A 305 -28.89 -5.19 -6.40
C ASP A 305 -28.21 -6.57 -6.19
N THR A 306 -27.69 -7.18 -7.25
CA THR A 306 -27.01 -8.49 -7.18
C THR A 306 -25.57 -8.30 -6.73
N LEU A 307 -25.34 -8.19 -5.41
CA LEU A 307 -24.00 -8.30 -4.81
C LEU A 307 -23.35 -9.66 -5.14
N THR A 308 -24.17 -10.72 -5.20
CA THR A 308 -23.75 -12.11 -5.38
C THR A 308 -23.63 -12.52 -6.86
N CYS A 309 -22.78 -11.84 -7.64
CA CYS A 309 -22.43 -12.28 -8.99
C CYS A 309 -21.08 -13.00 -9.04
N ALA A 310 -20.85 -13.74 -10.13
CA ALA A 310 -19.58 -14.41 -10.36
C ALA A 310 -18.47 -13.40 -10.71
N LYS A 311 -17.32 -13.45 -10.04
CA LYS A 311 -16.13 -12.70 -10.45
C LYS A 311 -15.61 -13.24 -11.78
N GLN A 312 -15.21 -12.34 -12.67
CA GLN A 312 -14.59 -12.63 -13.96
C GLN A 312 -13.27 -11.87 -14.06
N ALA A 313 -12.20 -12.52 -14.54
CA ALA A 313 -10.90 -11.87 -14.76
C ALA A 313 -11.03 -10.78 -15.84
N GLY A 314 -10.40 -9.63 -15.62
CA GLY A 314 -10.53 -8.43 -16.45
C GLY A 314 -11.75 -7.56 -16.13
N VAL A 315 -12.73 -8.05 -15.36
CA VAL A 315 -13.99 -7.34 -15.10
C VAL A 315 -13.97 -6.74 -13.69
N SER A 316 -13.54 -5.48 -13.61
CA SER A 316 -13.57 -4.63 -12.42
C SER A 316 -13.66 -3.14 -12.83
N ARG A 317 -14.17 -2.28 -11.94
CA ARG A 317 -14.06 -0.82 -12.10
C ARG A 317 -12.69 -0.36 -11.61
N GLY A 318 -11.74 -0.22 -12.55
CA GLY A 318 -10.36 0.16 -12.28
C GLY A 318 -9.57 0.46 -13.56
N PRO A 319 -8.36 1.04 -13.44
CA PRO A 319 -7.69 1.38 -12.19
C PRO A 319 -8.25 2.67 -11.58
N ILE A 320 -8.33 2.73 -10.26
CA ILE A 320 -8.59 3.96 -9.52
C ILE A 320 -7.51 4.12 -8.47
N ILE A 321 -6.76 5.23 -8.51
CA ILE A 321 -5.79 5.56 -7.47
C ILE A 321 -6.57 5.72 -6.17
N THR A 322 -6.29 4.88 -5.19
CA THR A 322 -6.90 4.92 -3.85
C THR A 322 -5.92 5.42 -2.80
N GLN A 323 -4.60 5.26 -2.96
CA GLN A 323 -3.59 5.76 -2.00
C GLN A 323 -2.50 6.61 -2.66
N LYS A 324 -1.99 7.60 -1.90
CA LYS A 324 -1.09 8.67 -2.35
C LYS A 324 0.26 8.71 -1.59
N GLY A 325 0.77 7.57 -1.10
CA GLY A 325 2.14 7.49 -0.61
C GLY A 325 2.37 7.83 0.87
N SER A 326 1.36 7.61 1.70
CA SER A 326 1.44 7.64 3.16
C SER A 326 2.19 6.44 3.74
N GLY A 327 2.58 6.52 5.02
CA GLY A 327 3.36 5.48 5.67
C GLY A 327 4.87 5.64 5.50
N HIS A 328 5.62 4.80 6.20
CA HIS A 328 7.02 5.08 6.57
C HIS A 328 7.98 4.00 6.06
N ASP A 329 9.21 4.41 5.76
CA ASP A 329 10.35 3.52 5.51
C ASP A 329 11.47 3.85 6.51
N ASP A 330 12.56 3.08 6.51
CA ASP A 330 13.76 3.38 7.29
C ASP A 330 14.87 4.02 6.43
N GLY A 331 14.51 4.64 5.30
CA GLY A 331 15.44 5.32 4.39
C GLY A 331 16.32 4.38 3.58
N ILE A 332 17.48 4.89 3.13
CA ILE A 332 18.57 4.07 2.60
C ILE A 332 19.43 3.52 3.76
N TYR A 333 20.15 2.41 3.54
CA TYR A 333 21.11 1.94 4.53
C TYR A 333 22.27 2.94 4.66
N VAL A 334 22.47 3.45 5.86
CA VAL A 334 23.60 4.29 6.24
C VAL A 334 24.54 3.46 7.11
N HIS A 335 25.76 3.20 6.62
CA HIS A 335 26.73 2.43 7.39
C HIS A 335 27.29 3.25 8.56
N GLN A 336 27.32 2.62 9.73
CA GLN A 336 28.10 3.04 10.88
C GLN A 336 28.71 1.78 11.52
N SER A 337 29.90 1.87 12.09
CA SER A 337 30.49 0.76 12.83
C SER A 337 31.36 1.18 14.00
N THR A 338 31.47 0.29 14.99
CA THR A 338 32.34 0.45 16.17
C THR A 338 33.52 -0.50 16.05
N GLY A 339 34.74 0.03 15.94
CA GLY A 339 35.95 -0.79 15.96
C GLY A 339 36.11 -1.50 17.31
N ARG A 340 36.05 -2.84 17.31
CA ARG A 340 36.23 -3.70 18.49
C ARG A 340 37.68 -4.15 18.69
N GLY A 341 38.54 -3.95 17.68
CA GLY A 341 39.96 -4.29 17.74
C GLY A 341 40.23 -5.78 17.56
N VAL A 342 41.38 -6.24 18.06
CA VAL A 342 41.84 -7.64 17.95
C VAL A 342 41.05 -8.55 18.90
N LEU A 343 40.28 -9.47 18.34
CA LEU A 343 39.67 -10.57 19.07
C LEU A 343 40.72 -11.68 19.27
N VAL A 344 41.40 -11.63 20.42
CA VAL A 344 42.42 -12.62 20.80
C VAL A 344 41.87 -14.05 20.78
N ASP A 345 40.61 -14.22 21.20
CA ASP A 345 39.91 -15.50 21.10
C ASP A 345 39.72 -15.95 19.66
N GLY A 346 39.55 -15.04 18.69
CA GLY A 346 39.38 -15.35 17.26
C GLY A 346 40.67 -15.73 16.52
N ARG A 347 41.85 -15.67 17.17
CA ARG A 347 43.16 -15.88 16.52
C ARG A 347 43.30 -17.23 15.81
N ILE A 348 43.81 -17.17 14.58
CA ILE A 348 43.90 -18.34 13.69
C ILE A 348 45.36 -18.74 13.52
N GLN A 349 45.80 -19.81 14.19
CA GLN A 349 47.19 -20.27 14.11
C GLN A 349 47.55 -20.78 12.71
N LYS A 350 48.72 -20.35 12.21
CA LYS A 350 49.27 -20.83 10.94
C LYS A 350 49.85 -22.25 11.11
N PRO A 351 49.59 -23.17 10.17
CA PRO A 351 50.27 -24.47 10.13
C PRO A 351 51.74 -24.29 9.69
N PRO A 352 52.62 -25.30 9.92
CA PRO A 352 54.03 -25.21 9.51
C PRO A 352 54.26 -25.20 7.99
N ALA A 353 53.26 -25.58 7.19
CA ALA A 353 53.35 -25.57 5.72
C ALA A 353 52.81 -24.25 5.17
N GLN A 354 53.67 -23.46 4.51
CA GLN A 354 53.33 -22.12 4.02
C GLN A 354 52.07 -22.12 3.13
N SER A 355 51.93 -23.07 2.21
CA SER A 355 50.76 -23.18 1.33
C SER A 355 49.43 -23.44 2.07
N GLU A 356 49.48 -24.04 3.27
CA GLU A 356 48.31 -24.22 4.14
C GLU A 356 48.05 -23.00 5.04
N ALA A 357 49.03 -22.09 5.17
CA ALA A 357 48.94 -20.82 5.88
C ALA A 357 48.46 -19.67 4.97
N ASP A 358 48.94 -19.64 3.72
CA ASP A 358 48.53 -18.71 2.66
C ASP A 358 47.05 -18.91 2.29
N ALA A 359 46.56 -20.15 2.39
CA ALA A 359 45.19 -20.53 2.12
C ALA A 359 44.22 -20.32 3.31
N ILE A 360 44.67 -19.76 4.45
CA ILE A 360 43.78 -19.48 5.57
C ILE A 360 42.66 -18.49 5.18
N PRO A 361 42.93 -17.33 4.55
CA PRO A 361 41.89 -16.37 4.20
C PRO A 361 40.79 -16.92 3.29
N SER A 362 41.07 -17.89 2.41
CA SER A 362 40.06 -18.54 1.56
C SER A 362 39.23 -19.59 2.29
N HIS A 363 39.71 -20.14 3.41
CA HIS A 363 39.11 -21.30 4.11
C HIS A 363 38.54 -20.98 5.49
N ILE A 364 38.29 -19.69 5.76
CA ILE A 364 37.60 -19.19 6.95
C ILE A 364 36.25 -18.63 6.57
N PHE A 365 35.22 -19.12 7.25
CA PHE A 365 33.81 -18.75 7.06
C PHE A 365 33.17 -18.43 8.40
N PHE A 366 32.04 -17.73 8.37
CA PHE A 366 31.19 -17.48 9.52
C PHE A 366 29.77 -17.91 9.15
N ALA A 367 29.14 -18.73 10.00
CA ALA A 367 27.75 -19.13 9.83
C ALA A 367 27.15 -19.66 11.12
N GLN A 368 25.86 -19.43 11.33
CA GLN A 368 25.08 -20.04 12.41
C GLN A 368 24.99 -21.57 12.21
N LEU A 369 25.96 -22.33 12.74
CA LEU A 369 25.87 -23.79 12.83
C LEU A 369 25.11 -24.22 14.08
N THR A 370 25.09 -23.38 15.11
CA THR A 370 24.44 -23.63 16.39
C THR A 370 23.58 -22.43 16.80
N ASN A 371 22.59 -22.65 17.66
CA ASN A 371 21.74 -21.58 18.20
C ASN A 371 21.77 -21.60 19.74
N ILE A 372 22.40 -20.61 20.38
CA ILE A 372 22.49 -20.53 21.84
C ILE A 372 21.15 -20.05 22.40
N GLY A 373 20.58 -20.78 23.35
CA GLY A 373 19.30 -20.44 23.97
C GLY A 373 18.07 -20.58 23.07
N GLY A 374 18.23 -20.87 21.77
CA GLY A 374 17.12 -20.94 20.83
C GLY A 374 16.59 -19.55 20.42
N VAL A 375 17.47 -18.55 20.34
CA VAL A 375 17.10 -17.18 19.93
C VAL A 375 16.65 -17.11 18.46
N ASP A 376 15.95 -16.04 18.12
CA ASP A 376 15.51 -15.78 16.74
C ASP A 376 16.69 -15.51 15.77
N ARG A 377 16.49 -15.65 14.45
CA ARG A 377 17.46 -15.34 13.38
C ARG A 377 18.00 -13.90 13.49
N SER A 378 17.22 -12.97 14.05
CA SER A 378 17.63 -11.56 14.28
C SER A 378 18.62 -11.36 15.43
N ALA A 379 18.70 -12.29 16.37
CA ALA A 379 19.64 -12.26 17.49
C ALA A 379 20.67 -13.39 17.44
N SER A 380 20.69 -14.17 16.34
CA SER A 380 21.58 -15.31 16.22
C SER A 380 23.01 -14.89 15.85
N LEU A 381 23.95 -15.68 16.38
CA LEU A 381 25.38 -15.50 16.18
C LEU A 381 25.88 -16.43 15.08
N ASP A 382 26.86 -15.96 14.32
CA ASP A 382 27.58 -16.80 13.37
C ASP A 382 28.82 -17.41 14.04
N ASP A 383 28.92 -18.73 13.96
CA ASP A 383 30.04 -19.53 14.47
C ASP A 383 31.24 -19.41 13.52
N TRP A 384 32.46 -19.40 14.08
CA TRP A 384 33.69 -19.39 13.27
C TRP A 384 33.97 -20.79 12.72
N ILE A 385 34.22 -20.88 11.42
CA ILE A 385 34.45 -22.14 10.69
C ILE A 385 35.80 -22.09 9.98
N ARG A 386 36.56 -23.18 10.06
CA ARG A 386 37.80 -23.41 9.31
C ARG A 386 37.75 -24.74 8.58
N ILE A 387 38.06 -24.70 7.29
CA ILE A 387 38.41 -25.88 6.49
C ILE A 387 39.94 -26.03 6.50
N TYR A 388 40.43 -27.25 6.70
CA TYR A 388 41.86 -27.55 6.73
C TYR A 388 42.18 -28.73 5.81
N HIS A 389 42.95 -28.49 4.75
CA HIS A 389 43.41 -29.54 3.85
C HIS A 389 44.47 -30.41 4.54
N LYS A 390 44.20 -31.71 4.64
CA LYS A 390 45.02 -32.64 5.40
C LYS A 390 46.17 -33.20 4.54
N THR A 391 47.18 -32.36 4.32
CA THR A 391 48.36 -32.60 3.47
C THR A 391 48.04 -32.86 1.99
N ALA A 392 48.89 -32.36 1.11
CA ALA A 392 48.71 -32.42 -0.35
C ALA A 392 48.86 -33.83 -0.98
N SER A 393 48.64 -34.91 -0.20
CA SER A 393 48.88 -36.31 -0.59
C SER A 393 47.67 -37.24 -0.49
N ASP A 394 46.65 -36.94 0.33
CA ASP A 394 45.41 -37.74 0.39
C ASP A 394 44.16 -37.02 -0.14
N GLY A 395 44.19 -35.69 -0.22
CA GLY A 395 43.11 -34.88 -0.79
C GLY A 395 41.88 -34.77 0.11
N THR A 396 42.01 -34.99 1.42
CA THR A 396 40.91 -34.88 2.39
C THR A 396 40.93 -33.59 3.20
N ASN A 397 39.75 -33.09 3.54
CA ASN A 397 39.55 -31.90 4.36
C ASN A 397 39.12 -32.29 5.79
N GLU A 398 39.66 -31.59 6.79
CA GLU A 398 39.13 -31.59 8.14
C GLU A 398 38.38 -30.28 8.41
N TYR A 399 37.15 -30.42 8.91
CA TYR A 399 36.27 -29.30 9.23
C TYR A 399 36.31 -29.04 10.73
N TRP A 400 36.57 -27.78 11.09
CA TRP A 400 36.66 -27.33 12.46
C TRP A 400 35.75 -26.12 12.65
N PHE A 401 35.06 -26.05 13.78
CA PHE A 401 34.29 -24.86 14.15
C PHE A 401 34.60 -24.44 15.58
N ARG A 402 34.23 -23.20 15.90
CA ARG A 402 34.22 -22.65 17.25
C ARG A 402 32.90 -21.93 17.46
N GLU A 403 32.15 -22.40 18.44
CA GLU A 403 30.89 -21.79 18.83
C GLU A 403 31.11 -20.34 19.25
N ASN A 404 30.35 -19.41 18.68
CA ASN A 404 30.38 -18.01 19.07
C ASN A 404 29.56 -17.82 20.35
N LEU A 405 30.21 -17.37 21.43
CA LEU A 405 29.62 -17.21 22.75
C LEU A 405 29.08 -15.78 22.99
N GLY A 406 29.14 -14.92 21.98
CA GLY A 406 28.79 -13.51 22.03
C GLY A 406 29.92 -12.62 22.52
N GLY A 407 29.77 -11.31 22.31
CA GLY A 407 30.74 -10.30 22.77
C GLY A 407 32.14 -10.39 22.12
N GLY A 408 32.32 -11.19 21.07
CA GLY A 408 33.61 -11.45 20.43
C GLY A 408 34.42 -12.62 21.03
N SER A 409 33.85 -13.40 21.95
CA SER A 409 34.49 -14.62 22.49
C SER A 409 34.00 -15.89 21.80
N PHE A 410 34.91 -16.84 21.60
CA PHE A 410 34.65 -18.10 20.88
C PHE A 410 35.09 -19.32 21.72
N ALA A 411 34.22 -20.32 21.80
CA ALA A 411 34.51 -21.60 22.46
C ALA A 411 35.75 -22.31 21.85
N PRO A 412 36.37 -23.29 22.55
CA PRO A 412 37.48 -24.07 22.00
C PRO A 412 37.14 -24.77 20.68
N SER A 413 38.15 -25.01 19.84
CA SER A 413 37.97 -25.65 18.53
C SER A 413 37.47 -27.08 18.64
N VAL A 414 36.37 -27.38 17.96
CA VAL A 414 35.78 -28.72 17.86
C VAL A 414 35.80 -29.15 16.40
N ARG A 415 36.26 -30.38 16.14
CA ARG A 415 36.20 -31.00 14.80
C ARG A 415 34.78 -31.50 14.54
N MET A 416 34.27 -31.24 13.35
CA MET A 416 33.00 -31.75 12.86
C MET A 416 33.20 -32.65 11.64
N ASP A 417 32.19 -33.49 11.37
CA ASP A 417 32.11 -34.32 10.16
C ASP A 417 30.88 -33.88 9.36
N VAL A 418 31.14 -33.26 8.21
CA VAL A 418 30.13 -32.72 7.29
C VAL A 418 29.71 -33.74 6.23
N GLN A 419 30.22 -34.98 6.29
CA GLN A 419 29.94 -36.08 5.35
C GLN A 419 30.27 -35.77 3.87
N GLN A 420 31.13 -34.78 3.63
CA GLN A 420 31.58 -34.31 2.31
C GLN A 420 33.07 -33.93 2.36
N ASN A 421 33.65 -33.58 1.19
CA ASN A 421 35.07 -33.28 1.03
C ASN A 421 35.31 -32.23 -0.08
N CYS A 422 35.35 -30.95 0.32
CA CYS A 422 35.36 -29.77 -0.55
C CYS A 422 35.48 -28.47 0.28
N ASP A 423 35.65 -27.33 -0.41
CA ASP A 423 36.13 -26.08 0.20
C ASP A 423 35.01 -25.05 0.46
N GLY A 424 33.78 -25.54 0.65
CA GLY A 424 32.58 -24.72 0.80
C GLY A 424 31.97 -24.66 2.21
N GLY A 425 31.23 -23.59 2.46
CA GLY A 425 30.35 -23.31 3.61
C GLY A 425 29.42 -22.15 3.20
N PRO A 426 28.18 -22.05 3.71
CA PRO A 426 27.87 -21.99 5.14
C PRO A 426 26.73 -22.95 5.58
N THR A 427 26.22 -22.77 6.82
CA THR A 427 25.04 -23.41 7.47
C THR A 427 24.83 -24.91 7.21
N ASP A 428 24.27 -25.28 6.06
CA ASP A 428 23.93 -26.65 5.64
C ASP A 428 24.98 -27.28 4.69
N PHE A 429 26.23 -26.81 4.79
CA PHE A 429 27.41 -27.28 4.05
C PHE A 429 27.16 -27.54 2.57
N TRP A 430 27.13 -26.44 1.83
CA TRP A 430 27.09 -26.39 0.38
C TRP A 430 28.47 -26.66 -0.22
N CYS A 431 28.52 -27.61 -1.14
CA CYS A 431 29.77 -28.19 -1.64
C CYS A 431 29.81 -28.15 -3.16
N ILE A 432 30.57 -27.20 -3.70
CA ILE A 432 30.66 -26.91 -5.13
C ILE A 432 31.83 -27.69 -5.72
N ALA A 433 31.53 -28.75 -6.48
CA ALA A 433 32.54 -29.56 -7.15
C ALA A 433 33.10 -28.85 -8.40
N ALA A 434 34.23 -29.34 -8.93
CA ALA A 434 34.93 -28.75 -10.08
C ALA A 434 34.11 -28.63 -11.38
N ASP A 435 33.01 -29.40 -11.51
CA ASP A 435 32.02 -29.34 -12.59
C ASP A 435 30.82 -28.42 -12.27
N THR A 436 30.96 -27.56 -11.24
CA THR A 436 29.93 -26.73 -10.58
C THR A 436 28.68 -27.47 -10.11
N LYS A 437 28.74 -28.79 -10.01
CA LYS A 437 27.71 -29.61 -9.34
C LYS A 437 27.73 -29.28 -7.85
N ILE A 438 26.57 -29.04 -7.25
CA ILE A 438 26.48 -28.66 -5.84
C ILE A 438 25.81 -29.79 -5.05
N THR A 439 26.49 -30.29 -4.02
CA THR A 439 25.92 -31.19 -3.01
C THR A 439 25.70 -30.47 -1.69
N VAL A 440 24.76 -30.96 -0.87
CA VAL A 440 24.39 -30.36 0.43
C VAL A 440 24.43 -31.39 1.55
N SER A 441 24.76 -30.94 2.75
CA SER A 441 24.85 -31.74 3.97
C SER A 441 24.11 -31.03 5.11
N LEU A 442 22.82 -31.33 5.25
CA LEU A 442 21.92 -30.61 6.15
C LEU A 442 22.38 -30.68 7.61
N ASN A 443 22.40 -29.53 8.27
CA ASN A 443 22.66 -29.40 9.69
C ASN A 443 21.50 -30.02 10.49
N LYS A 444 21.82 -30.83 11.51
CA LYS A 444 20.82 -31.47 12.38
C LYS A 444 20.48 -30.65 13.63
N GLY A 445 20.97 -29.41 13.74
CA GLY A 445 20.68 -28.49 14.85
C GLY A 445 21.29 -28.89 16.19
N THR A 446 22.27 -29.80 16.16
CA THR A 446 22.93 -30.39 17.33
C THR A 446 24.05 -29.50 17.86
N ARG A 447 24.49 -29.78 19.10
CA ARG A 447 25.51 -29.00 19.82
C ARG A 447 26.51 -29.97 20.47
N PRO A 448 27.70 -30.22 19.88
CA PRO A 448 28.21 -29.68 18.61
C PRO A 448 27.39 -30.12 17.39
N PRO A 449 27.46 -29.37 16.27
CA PRO A 449 26.70 -29.64 15.06
C PRO A 449 27.16 -30.95 14.40
N THR A 450 26.18 -31.62 13.82
CA THR A 450 26.33 -32.86 13.05
C THR A 450 25.48 -32.74 11.79
N PHE A 451 25.93 -33.36 10.71
CA PHE A 451 25.34 -33.16 9.39
C PHE A 451 24.82 -34.46 8.79
N GLU A 452 23.95 -34.36 7.78
CA GLU A 452 23.46 -35.48 6.98
C GLU A 452 23.58 -35.15 5.50
N TYR A 453 24.39 -35.91 4.77
CA TYR A 453 24.53 -35.79 3.32
C TYR A 453 23.21 -36.11 2.61
N ILE A 454 22.68 -35.14 1.83
CA ILE A 454 21.42 -35.31 1.09
C ILE A 454 21.59 -35.54 -0.42
N GLY A 455 22.82 -35.50 -0.93
CA GLY A 455 23.11 -35.70 -2.35
C GLY A 455 23.30 -34.41 -3.15
N VAL A 456 23.15 -34.53 -4.47
CA VAL A 456 23.28 -33.44 -5.45
C VAL A 456 22.00 -32.62 -5.50
N VAL A 457 22.08 -31.33 -5.15
CA VAL A 457 20.94 -30.40 -5.21
C VAL A 457 20.94 -29.54 -6.47
N VAL A 458 22.12 -29.27 -7.06
CA VAL A 458 22.27 -28.59 -8.35
C VAL A 458 23.15 -29.43 -9.28
N PRO A 459 22.70 -29.76 -10.50
CA PRO A 459 23.51 -30.50 -11.47
C PRO A 459 24.68 -29.67 -12.01
N ALA A 460 25.69 -30.35 -12.53
CA ALA A 460 26.87 -29.75 -13.15
C ALA A 460 26.53 -28.72 -14.24
N SER A 461 27.30 -27.63 -14.34
CA SER A 461 27.12 -26.59 -15.37
C SER A 461 28.45 -26.28 -16.05
N GLY A 462 28.67 -26.85 -17.24
CA GLY A 462 29.93 -26.76 -17.98
C GLY A 462 30.27 -25.39 -18.60
N SER A 463 29.74 -24.30 -18.05
CA SER A 463 29.95 -22.91 -18.53
C SER A 463 30.43 -21.95 -17.45
N PHE A 464 30.59 -22.43 -16.21
CA PHE A 464 31.07 -21.67 -15.06
C PHE A 464 32.19 -22.43 -14.34
N ALA A 465 32.97 -21.75 -13.50
CA ALA A 465 33.91 -22.34 -12.57
C ALA A 465 33.35 -22.31 -11.12
N PRO A 466 33.87 -23.13 -10.18
CA PRO A 466 33.44 -23.10 -8.78
C PRO A 466 33.58 -21.71 -8.12
N SER A 467 34.57 -20.92 -8.55
CA SER A 467 34.79 -19.52 -8.14
C SER A 467 33.61 -18.59 -8.42
N ASP A 468 32.76 -18.94 -9.37
CA ASP A 468 31.72 -18.08 -9.92
C ASP A 468 30.41 -18.24 -9.16
N VAL A 469 30.27 -19.31 -8.38
CA VAL A 469 29.05 -19.64 -7.63
C VAL A 469 29.00 -18.89 -6.30
N ARG A 470 27.82 -18.40 -5.93
CA ARG A 470 27.47 -17.94 -4.59
C ARG A 470 26.15 -18.59 -4.16
N ILE A 471 25.98 -18.74 -2.85
CA ILE A 471 24.78 -19.24 -2.19
C ILE A 471 24.24 -18.07 -1.36
N ALA A 472 22.99 -17.64 -1.58
CA ALA A 472 22.45 -16.40 -1.01
C ALA A 472 20.91 -16.37 -0.99
N ASP A 473 20.29 -15.72 0.00
CA ASP A 473 18.84 -15.53 0.19
C ASP A 473 18.40 -14.25 -0.58
N ILE A 474 18.13 -14.36 -1.89
CA ILE A 474 17.99 -13.18 -2.78
C ILE A 474 16.54 -12.72 -2.90
N ASP A 475 15.56 -13.62 -2.90
CA ASP A 475 14.15 -13.22 -2.87
C ASP A 475 13.64 -12.88 -1.45
N GLY A 476 14.41 -13.20 -0.40
CA GLY A 476 14.09 -12.92 0.99
C GLY A 476 12.99 -13.81 1.55
N ASP A 477 12.81 -15.02 1.02
CA ASP A 477 11.85 -15.99 1.57
C ASP A 477 12.41 -16.81 2.74
N GLY A 478 13.73 -16.78 2.98
CA GLY A 478 14.40 -17.52 4.04
C GLY A 478 15.18 -18.75 3.55
N ARG A 479 15.10 -19.11 2.26
CA ARG A 479 15.85 -20.19 1.61
C ARG A 479 17.05 -19.64 0.85
N ALA A 480 18.12 -20.41 0.81
CA ALA A 480 19.30 -20.06 0.02
C ALA A 480 19.12 -20.41 -1.46
N ASP A 481 19.24 -19.40 -2.32
CA ASP A 481 19.30 -19.45 -3.78
C ASP A 481 20.72 -19.71 -4.28
N VAL A 482 20.86 -19.98 -5.58
CA VAL A 482 22.16 -20.23 -6.23
C VAL A 482 22.41 -19.19 -7.33
N CYS A 483 23.43 -18.37 -7.12
CA CYS A 483 23.83 -17.30 -8.02
C CYS A 483 25.15 -17.61 -8.72
N PHE A 484 25.27 -17.15 -9.96
CA PHE A 484 26.46 -17.26 -10.81
C PHE A 484 26.94 -15.84 -11.16
N ILE A 485 28.18 -15.50 -10.80
CA ILE A 485 28.79 -14.20 -11.05
C ILE A 485 29.57 -14.23 -12.37
N HIS A 486 29.28 -13.28 -13.24
CA HIS A 486 30.01 -13.07 -14.49
C HIS A 486 31.26 -12.20 -14.25
N ASP A 487 32.24 -12.25 -15.16
CA ASP A 487 33.55 -11.61 -14.96
C ASP A 487 33.49 -10.07 -14.75
N ASN A 488 32.39 -9.42 -15.16
CA ASN A 488 32.08 -8.00 -14.97
C ASN A 488 31.32 -7.66 -13.67
N GLY A 489 31.03 -8.65 -12.82
CA GLY A 489 30.30 -8.49 -11.57
C GLY A 489 28.77 -8.65 -11.67
N ASP A 490 28.19 -8.82 -12.87
CA ASP A 490 26.76 -9.16 -13.00
C ASP A 490 26.48 -10.52 -12.33
N ILE A 491 25.29 -10.68 -11.73
CA ILE A 491 24.84 -11.96 -11.17
C ILE A 491 23.56 -12.46 -11.83
N GLY A 492 23.59 -13.73 -12.26
CA GLY A 492 22.43 -14.49 -12.70
C GLY A 492 22.08 -15.58 -11.69
N CYS A 493 20.85 -15.62 -11.20
CA CYS A 493 20.46 -16.50 -10.09
C CYS A 493 19.33 -17.46 -10.44
N SER A 494 19.32 -18.61 -9.77
CA SER A 494 18.20 -19.55 -9.73
C SER A 494 17.68 -19.63 -8.31
N ARG A 495 16.39 -19.35 -8.15
CA ARG A 495 15.66 -19.39 -6.89
C ARG A 495 15.43 -20.81 -6.39
N ASN A 496 15.56 -21.03 -5.09
CA ASN A 496 15.22 -22.29 -4.42
C ASN A 496 13.72 -22.33 -4.08
N GLY A 497 12.92 -23.04 -4.87
CA GLY A 497 11.50 -23.24 -4.56
C GLY A 497 11.22 -24.31 -3.51
N GLY A 498 12.26 -25.01 -3.04
CA GLY A 498 12.13 -26.25 -2.28
C GLY A 498 11.48 -26.11 -0.90
N GLN A 499 11.07 -27.27 -0.36
CA GLN A 499 10.62 -27.41 1.02
C GLN A 499 11.22 -28.67 1.65
N GLY A 500 11.92 -28.51 2.77
CA GLY A 500 12.59 -29.60 3.48
C GLY A 500 13.62 -30.34 2.60
N ARG A 501 13.29 -31.56 2.18
CA ARG A 501 14.13 -32.38 1.27
C ARG A 501 13.68 -32.34 -0.19
N ASN A 502 12.52 -31.76 -0.48
CA ASN A 502 11.96 -31.66 -1.83
C ASN A 502 12.44 -30.35 -2.44
N PHE A 503 13.60 -30.36 -3.11
CA PHE A 503 14.16 -29.18 -3.76
C PHE A 503 13.84 -29.14 -5.26
N TYR A 504 13.57 -27.93 -5.75
CA TYR A 504 13.47 -27.59 -7.17
C TYR A 504 13.92 -26.13 -7.34
N TRP A 505 14.21 -25.74 -8.58
CA TRP A 505 14.83 -24.45 -8.90
C TRP A 505 13.97 -23.69 -9.91
N GLN A 506 13.86 -22.38 -9.75
CA GLN A 506 13.14 -21.48 -10.65
C GLN A 506 13.99 -20.28 -11.06
N GLY A 507 13.62 -19.57 -12.12
CA GLY A 507 14.17 -18.25 -12.43
C GLY A 507 13.55 -17.14 -11.59
N PHE A 508 14.17 -15.95 -11.61
CA PHE A 508 13.62 -14.76 -10.95
C PHE A 508 12.66 -13.97 -11.84
N SER A 509 12.91 -13.88 -13.15
CA SER A 509 12.01 -13.18 -14.08
C SER A 509 10.77 -14.01 -14.42
N THR A 510 10.94 -15.33 -14.56
CA THR A 510 9.91 -16.33 -14.82
C THR A 510 10.37 -17.67 -14.24
N ALA A 511 9.45 -18.62 -14.01
CA ALA A 511 9.78 -19.93 -13.46
C ALA A 511 10.88 -20.68 -14.25
N ASP A 512 10.83 -20.66 -15.58
CA ASP A 512 11.84 -21.29 -16.45
C ASP A 512 13.13 -20.47 -16.62
N GLY A 513 13.15 -19.21 -16.17
CA GLY A 513 14.25 -18.24 -16.36
C GLY A 513 15.50 -18.48 -15.51
N LEU A 514 15.91 -19.74 -15.38
CA LEU A 514 17.03 -20.19 -14.54
C LEU A 514 18.33 -19.46 -14.86
N ARG A 515 19.03 -18.98 -13.82
CA ARG A 515 20.24 -18.13 -13.91
C ARG A 515 20.03 -16.80 -14.66
N GLY A 516 18.79 -16.32 -14.78
CA GLY A 516 18.51 -14.98 -15.31
C GLY A 516 19.15 -13.88 -14.46
N THR A 517 19.62 -12.81 -15.10
CA THR A 517 20.29 -11.68 -14.43
C THR A 517 19.36 -11.01 -13.42
N VAL A 518 19.77 -10.98 -12.14
CA VAL A 518 19.02 -10.29 -11.07
C VAL A 518 19.65 -8.94 -10.70
N PHE A 519 20.96 -8.79 -10.91
CA PHE A 519 21.69 -7.53 -10.72
C PHE A 519 22.79 -7.38 -11.77
N THR A 520 22.95 -6.14 -12.24
CA THR A 520 24.07 -5.73 -13.11
C THR A 520 25.14 -5.03 -12.29
N GLY A 521 26.38 -5.52 -12.34
CA GLY A 521 27.51 -5.19 -11.45
C GLY A 521 28.06 -3.76 -11.53
N LYS A 522 27.33 -2.82 -12.15
CA LYS A 522 27.61 -1.37 -12.25
C LYS A 522 29.05 -1.01 -12.68
N ASN A 523 29.69 -1.87 -13.47
CA ASN A 523 31.10 -1.78 -13.90
C ASN A 523 32.14 -1.89 -12.76
N LYS A 524 31.77 -2.49 -11.62
CA LYS A 524 32.64 -2.66 -10.45
C LYS A 524 33.54 -3.88 -10.58
N GLY A 525 34.75 -3.64 -11.09
CA GLY A 525 35.89 -4.56 -11.00
C GLY A 525 35.66 -5.92 -11.65
N ASN A 526 36.11 -6.99 -10.98
CA ASN A 526 35.87 -8.37 -11.39
C ASN A 526 35.17 -9.19 -10.29
N LYS A 527 34.66 -10.37 -10.66
CA LYS A 527 33.90 -11.30 -9.80
C LYS A 527 34.54 -11.67 -8.45
N ASN A 528 35.86 -11.54 -8.29
CA ASN A 528 36.54 -11.86 -7.03
C ASN A 528 36.21 -10.86 -5.91
N GLY A 529 35.80 -9.63 -6.26
CA GLY A 529 35.32 -8.64 -5.28
C GLY A 529 33.91 -8.94 -4.77
N VAL A 530 33.09 -9.66 -5.55
CA VAL A 530 31.65 -9.82 -5.26
C VAL A 530 31.39 -10.75 -4.08
N ARG A 531 30.60 -10.24 -3.12
CA ARG A 531 29.98 -10.96 -2.00
C ARG A 531 28.47 -10.74 -2.09
N LEU A 532 27.71 -11.74 -1.64
CA LEU A 532 26.26 -11.65 -1.42
C LEU A 532 26.04 -11.98 0.05
N ALA A 533 25.53 -11.04 0.85
CA ALA A 533 25.31 -11.24 2.29
C ALA A 533 24.47 -10.10 2.92
N ASP A 534 23.53 -10.43 3.82
CA ASP A 534 22.64 -9.53 4.59
C ASP A 534 23.39 -8.52 5.48
N LEU A 535 23.68 -7.32 4.96
CA LEU A 535 24.43 -6.29 5.69
C LEU A 535 23.51 -5.44 6.60
N ASN A 536 22.26 -5.25 6.21
CA ASN A 536 21.29 -4.39 6.90
C ASN A 536 20.52 -5.10 8.04
N GLY A 537 20.53 -6.44 8.10
CA GLY A 537 19.86 -7.25 9.11
C GLY A 537 18.37 -7.47 8.80
N ASP A 538 17.99 -7.51 7.53
CA ASP A 538 16.61 -7.69 7.07
C ASP A 538 16.29 -9.09 6.52
N PHE A 539 17.33 -9.92 6.37
CA PHE A 539 17.37 -11.28 5.83
C PHE A 539 17.28 -11.43 4.31
N ARG A 540 17.47 -10.34 3.55
CA ARG A 540 17.82 -10.38 2.12
C ARG A 540 19.32 -10.20 1.96
N ASP A 541 19.96 -11.03 1.14
CA ASP A 541 21.39 -10.90 0.90
C ASP A 541 21.70 -9.75 -0.06
N ASP A 542 22.49 -8.78 0.43
CA ASP A 542 22.89 -7.57 -0.29
C ASP A 542 24.05 -7.84 -1.26
N TRP A 543 24.13 -7.08 -2.36
CA TRP A 543 25.24 -7.16 -3.29
C TRP A 543 26.35 -6.21 -2.85
N MET A 544 27.52 -6.77 -2.55
CA MET A 544 28.69 -6.02 -2.10
C MET A 544 29.90 -6.27 -2.98
N TRP A 545 30.60 -5.21 -3.34
CA TRP A 545 31.90 -5.28 -4.02
C TRP A 545 33.01 -4.90 -3.05
N VAL A 546 33.85 -5.88 -2.70
CA VAL A 546 35.07 -5.69 -1.91
C VAL A 546 36.22 -5.34 -2.83
N GLY A 547 36.76 -4.13 -2.70
CA GLY A 547 37.92 -3.63 -3.42
C GLY A 547 39.25 -4.18 -2.87
N ASP A 548 40.35 -3.87 -3.56
CA ASP A 548 41.66 -4.48 -3.28
C ASP A 548 42.26 -4.03 -1.93
N GLU A 549 41.92 -2.81 -1.49
CA GLU A 549 42.28 -2.28 -0.16
C GLU A 549 41.30 -2.73 0.94
N GLY A 550 40.31 -3.57 0.61
CA GLY A 550 39.25 -4.04 1.51
C GLY A 550 38.10 -3.04 1.68
N ASP A 551 38.06 -1.98 0.89
CA ASP A 551 36.93 -1.06 0.74
C ASP A 551 35.69 -1.81 0.23
N VAL A 552 34.48 -1.32 0.53
CA VAL A 552 33.23 -2.01 0.19
C VAL A 552 32.21 -1.03 -0.36
N ASP A 553 31.74 -1.27 -1.59
CA ASP A 553 30.62 -0.57 -2.21
C ASP A 553 29.38 -1.48 -2.24
N THR A 554 28.22 -0.97 -1.80
CA THR A 554 27.05 -1.79 -1.44
C THR A 554 25.77 -1.37 -2.17
N TRP A 555 25.02 -2.38 -2.65
CA TRP A 555 23.65 -2.27 -3.13
C TRP A 555 22.73 -3.16 -2.30
N ILE A 556 21.78 -2.52 -1.61
CA ILE A 556 20.83 -3.15 -0.69
C ILE A 556 19.69 -3.82 -1.46
N ASN A 557 19.34 -5.04 -1.06
CA ASN A 557 18.31 -5.88 -1.66
C ASN A 557 16.93 -5.57 -1.05
N GLN A 558 15.95 -5.16 -1.86
CA GLN A 558 14.61 -4.78 -1.39
C GLN A 558 13.49 -5.33 -2.28
N ARG A 559 12.25 -5.43 -1.76
CA ARG A 559 11.10 -5.82 -2.60
C ARG A 559 10.88 -4.82 -3.74
N GLY A 560 10.73 -5.37 -4.95
CA GLY A 560 10.51 -4.63 -6.18
C GLY A 560 9.04 -4.61 -6.65
N THR A 561 8.86 -4.14 -7.87
CA THR A 561 7.61 -4.05 -8.62
C THR A 561 7.89 -4.37 -10.08
N GLY A 562 6.85 -4.64 -10.87
CA GLY A 562 6.92 -5.21 -12.20
C GLY A 562 7.03 -6.74 -12.16
N ALA A 563 6.55 -7.35 -13.24
CA ALA A 563 6.50 -8.81 -13.41
C ALA A 563 7.87 -9.49 -13.22
N GLY A 564 7.81 -10.71 -12.69
CA GLY A 564 8.95 -11.39 -12.08
C GLY A 564 9.10 -11.03 -10.60
N ILE A 565 10.00 -11.73 -9.91
CA ILE A 565 10.37 -11.51 -8.50
C ILE A 565 11.81 -10.98 -8.36
N VAL A 566 12.40 -10.46 -9.44
CA VAL A 566 13.70 -9.77 -9.40
C VAL A 566 13.65 -8.62 -8.37
N PRO A 567 14.61 -8.52 -7.43
CA PRO A 567 14.60 -7.46 -6.42
C PRO A 567 14.82 -6.05 -6.97
N TYR A 568 14.47 -5.05 -6.16
CA TYR A 568 14.94 -3.69 -6.30
C TYR A 568 16.29 -3.55 -5.58
N TRP A 569 17.25 -2.84 -6.18
CA TRP A 569 18.61 -2.71 -5.67
C TRP A 569 18.96 -1.25 -5.37
N SER A 570 18.98 -0.88 -4.09
CA SER A 570 19.22 0.50 -3.63
C SER A 570 20.71 0.76 -3.39
N ALA A 571 21.30 1.77 -4.02
CA ALA A 571 22.72 2.07 -3.86
C ALA A 571 22.99 2.77 -2.51
N SER A 572 23.85 2.18 -1.67
CA SER A 572 24.34 2.82 -0.43
C SER A 572 25.75 3.41 -0.57
N GLY A 573 26.45 3.09 -1.67
CA GLY A 573 27.80 3.58 -1.93
C GLY A 573 28.86 2.88 -1.06
N ILE A 574 29.97 3.58 -0.81
CA ILE A 574 31.07 3.07 0.02
C ILE A 574 30.63 2.96 1.48
N THR A 575 30.28 1.76 1.90
CA THR A 575 29.90 1.44 3.28
C THR A 575 31.12 1.29 4.18
N HIS A 576 32.21 0.70 3.67
CA HIS A 576 33.44 0.47 4.42
C HIS A 576 34.65 1.06 3.67
N LEU A 577 35.51 1.80 4.37
CA LEU A 577 36.68 2.48 3.79
C LEU A 577 37.89 1.55 3.52
N GLY A 578 37.83 0.30 3.98
CA GLY A 578 38.93 -0.65 3.87
C GLY A 578 40.10 -0.39 4.82
N MET A 579 41.20 -1.10 4.59
CA MET A 579 42.41 -1.11 5.41
C MET A 579 43.53 -0.24 4.82
N HIS A 580 43.27 0.50 3.74
CA HIS A 580 44.25 1.31 2.98
C HIS A 580 45.54 0.55 2.63
N THR A 581 45.40 -0.75 2.37
CA THR A 581 46.50 -1.70 2.16
C THR A 581 46.15 -2.62 1.00
N PRO A 582 46.80 -2.52 -0.17
CA PRO A 582 46.49 -3.36 -1.33
C PRO A 582 46.65 -4.86 -1.07
N GLY A 583 45.89 -5.68 -1.81
CA GLY A 583 45.90 -7.14 -1.75
C GLY A 583 45.10 -7.79 -0.61
N VAL A 584 44.39 -7.02 0.23
CA VAL A 584 43.68 -7.54 1.42
C VAL A 584 42.24 -8.01 1.16
N SER A 585 41.71 -7.84 -0.04
CA SER A 585 40.34 -8.25 -0.44
C SER A 585 39.96 -9.71 -0.09
N GLY A 586 40.95 -10.62 -0.08
CA GLY A 586 40.78 -12.02 0.35
C GLY A 586 40.78 -12.23 1.87
N GLN A 587 41.38 -11.31 2.63
CA GLN A 587 41.45 -11.30 4.10
C GLN A 587 40.18 -10.70 4.74
N ILE A 588 39.31 -10.04 3.96
CA ILE A 588 38.02 -9.53 4.44
C ILE A 588 36.97 -10.65 4.54
N LYS A 589 36.23 -10.66 5.65
CA LYS A 589 35.07 -11.53 5.94
C LYS A 589 33.92 -10.71 6.53
N PHE A 590 32.76 -11.33 6.57
CA PHE A 590 31.54 -10.83 7.20
C PHE A 590 30.95 -11.94 8.08
N GLY A 591 30.29 -11.56 9.19
CA GLY A 591 29.62 -12.49 10.09
C GLY A 591 28.95 -11.76 11.26
N ARG A 592 27.86 -12.29 11.80
CA ARG A 592 27.19 -11.73 13.00
C ARG A 592 27.97 -12.15 14.25
N ILE A 593 29.02 -11.41 14.57
CA ILE A 593 29.91 -11.70 15.71
C ILE A 593 29.31 -11.21 17.02
N TYR A 594 28.61 -10.07 16.98
CA TYR A 594 28.02 -9.42 18.15
C TYR A 594 26.50 -9.58 18.28
N GLY A 595 25.84 -10.25 17.33
CA GLY A 595 24.41 -10.60 17.42
C GLY A 595 23.45 -9.42 17.22
N SER A 596 23.88 -8.40 16.48
CA SER A 596 23.13 -7.17 16.20
C SER A 596 22.04 -7.33 15.12
N GLY A 597 21.85 -8.54 14.61
CA GLY A 597 21.12 -8.87 13.38
C GLY A 597 21.93 -8.66 12.09
N ARG A 598 22.89 -7.72 12.12
CA ARG A 598 23.68 -7.28 10.96
C ARG A 598 25.05 -7.97 10.90
N LEU A 599 25.58 -8.14 9.69
CA LEU A 599 26.94 -8.64 9.50
C LEU A 599 27.99 -7.60 9.95
N ASP A 600 28.88 -8.02 10.83
CA ASP A 600 30.06 -7.25 11.25
C ASP A 600 31.19 -7.40 10.22
N TYR A 601 32.01 -6.36 10.03
CA TYR A 601 33.15 -6.38 9.11
C TYR A 601 34.39 -6.93 9.81
N ILE A 602 35.04 -7.90 9.19
CA ILE A 602 36.11 -8.70 9.81
C ILE A 602 37.35 -8.68 8.91
N TYR A 603 38.47 -8.20 9.43
CA TYR A 603 39.77 -8.28 8.78
C TYR A 603 40.63 -9.38 9.43
N LEU A 604 41.05 -10.37 8.64
CA LEU A 604 42.04 -11.36 9.03
C LEU A 604 43.45 -10.82 8.76
N LYS A 605 43.97 -10.01 9.70
CA LYS A 605 45.31 -9.42 9.61
C LYS A 605 46.38 -10.50 9.73
N GLU A 606 47.31 -10.55 8.80
CA GLU A 606 48.42 -11.49 8.85
C GLU A 606 49.51 -11.08 9.87
N GLU A 607 50.00 -12.07 10.62
CA GLU A 607 51.15 -12.01 11.54
C GLU A 607 52.09 -13.21 11.27
N ASP A 608 53.31 -13.22 11.83
CA ASP A 608 54.33 -14.26 11.55
C ASP A 608 53.80 -15.71 11.71
N THR A 609 53.07 -15.99 12.79
CA THR A 609 52.65 -17.36 13.18
C THR A 609 51.14 -17.55 13.31
N TYR A 610 50.34 -16.50 13.06
CA TYR A 610 48.88 -16.54 13.13
C TYR A 610 48.25 -15.47 12.23
N TYR A 611 46.93 -15.45 12.15
CA TYR A 611 46.15 -14.29 11.73
C TYR A 611 45.41 -13.73 12.94
N ASP A 612 45.45 -12.41 13.09
CA ASP A 612 44.64 -11.65 14.04
C ASP A 612 43.26 -11.36 13.42
N MET A 613 42.20 -11.64 14.18
CA MET A 613 40.84 -11.28 13.78
C MET A 613 40.54 -9.88 14.33
N ILE A 614 40.46 -8.89 13.44
CA ILE A 614 40.09 -7.51 13.79
C ILE A 614 38.66 -7.27 13.33
N VAL A 615 37.78 -6.82 14.23
CA VAL A 615 36.33 -6.69 13.93
C VAL A 615 35.84 -5.25 14.14
N TRP A 616 34.94 -4.83 13.24
CA TRP A 616 34.16 -3.60 13.33
C TRP A 616 32.68 -3.99 13.41
N GLU A 617 32.07 -3.73 14.55
CA GLU A 617 30.68 -4.11 14.83
C GLU A 617 29.72 -3.17 14.10
N ASN A 618 28.78 -3.72 13.34
CA ASN A 618 27.88 -2.99 12.47
C ASN A 618 26.76 -2.30 13.26
N GLN A 619 26.83 -0.97 13.33
CA GLN A 619 25.83 -0.07 13.93
C GLN A 619 24.96 0.63 12.87
N GLY A 620 25.16 0.31 11.58
CA GLY A 620 24.41 0.90 10.48
C GLY A 620 22.92 0.56 10.56
N ALA A 621 22.10 1.40 9.95
CA ALA A 621 20.65 1.27 9.97
C ALA A 621 20.05 1.77 8.66
N GLY A 622 18.78 1.44 8.45
CA GLY A 622 18.03 1.86 7.28
C GLY A 622 18.09 0.89 6.11
N GLY A 623 17.24 1.13 5.11
CA GLY A 623 17.12 0.28 3.94
C GLY A 623 16.51 -1.10 4.20
N THR A 624 16.04 -1.41 5.41
CA THR A 624 15.47 -2.72 5.73
C THR A 624 14.01 -2.85 5.33
N LYS A 625 13.25 -1.75 5.24
CA LYS A 625 11.81 -1.76 4.93
C LYS A 625 11.45 -0.76 3.83
N ARG A 626 10.29 -1.00 3.24
CA ARG A 626 9.66 -0.19 2.18
C ARG A 626 8.33 0.35 2.71
N LYS A 627 7.85 1.49 2.22
CA LYS A 627 6.60 2.10 2.70
C LYS A 627 5.40 1.16 2.63
N GLY A 628 5.26 0.41 1.54
CA GLY A 628 4.19 -0.58 1.39
C GLY A 628 4.30 -1.83 2.27
N ASP A 629 5.34 -1.98 3.10
CA ASP A 629 5.51 -3.15 3.97
C ASP A 629 4.61 -3.11 5.22
N GLY A 630 4.06 -1.94 5.56
CA GLY A 630 3.30 -1.69 6.78
C GLY A 630 1.80 -1.54 6.61
N VAL A 631 1.26 -1.70 5.40
CA VAL A 631 -0.17 -1.55 5.15
C VAL A 631 -1.00 -2.72 5.69
N PHE A 632 -2.12 -2.39 6.32
CA PHE A 632 -3.18 -3.30 6.70
C PHE A 632 -4.54 -2.68 6.33
N TYR A 633 -5.49 -3.54 5.98
CA TYR A 633 -6.85 -3.16 5.59
C TYR A 633 -7.84 -4.00 6.40
N CYS A 634 -8.83 -3.34 6.98
CA CYS A 634 -9.89 -3.94 7.80
C CYS A 634 -10.90 -2.84 8.15
N ASP A 635 -12.20 -3.15 8.26
CA ASP A 635 -13.19 -2.19 8.76
C ASP A 635 -12.97 -1.93 10.27
N MET A 636 -12.22 -0.88 10.60
CA MET A 636 -11.90 -0.52 11.99
C MET A 636 -13.01 0.32 12.63
N THR A 637 -13.97 0.81 11.85
CA THR A 637 -14.99 1.78 12.26
C THR A 637 -16.42 1.23 12.29
N GLY A 638 -16.69 0.10 11.63
CA GLY A 638 -18.02 -0.50 11.48
C GLY A 638 -18.82 0.16 10.36
N SER A 639 -18.14 0.52 9.28
CA SER A 639 -18.68 1.22 8.11
C SER A 639 -19.29 0.30 7.04
N GLY A 640 -19.03 -1.00 7.11
CA GLY A 640 -19.24 -1.98 6.05
C GLY A 640 -18.10 -2.06 5.02
N SER A 641 -17.03 -1.30 5.23
CA SER A 641 -15.93 -1.11 4.27
C SER A 641 -14.57 -1.07 4.97
N ASP A 642 -13.53 -1.61 4.33
CA ASP A 642 -12.20 -1.62 4.93
C ASP A 642 -11.61 -0.22 5.04
N ASP A 643 -11.21 0.15 6.26
CA ASP A 643 -10.31 1.27 6.54
C ASP A 643 -8.86 0.85 6.23
N TYR A 644 -7.97 1.84 6.12
CA TYR A 644 -6.53 1.62 5.97
C TYR A 644 -5.79 2.09 7.24
N ILE A 645 -4.97 1.20 7.80
CA ILE A 645 -4.02 1.52 8.87
C ILE A 645 -2.61 1.10 8.47
N TRP A 646 -1.63 1.95 8.79
CA TRP A 646 -0.21 1.64 8.62
C TRP A 646 0.43 1.33 9.98
N ILE A 647 1.11 0.20 10.10
CA ILE A 647 1.63 -0.32 11.38
C ILE A 647 3.16 -0.41 11.32
N TYR A 648 3.87 0.01 12.37
CA TYR A 648 5.33 -0.09 12.50
C TYR A 648 5.80 -1.53 12.78
N LYS A 649 7.09 -1.83 12.50
CA LYS A 649 7.70 -3.17 12.63
C LYS A 649 7.54 -3.77 14.05
N ASP A 650 7.52 -2.93 15.07
CA ASP A 650 7.43 -3.23 16.50
C ASP A 650 6.00 -3.29 17.05
N GLY A 651 4.98 -2.88 16.28
CA GLY A 651 3.57 -3.02 16.63
C GLY A 651 2.82 -1.77 17.11
N HIS A 652 3.36 -0.56 16.87
CA HIS A 652 2.61 0.69 17.07
C HIS A 652 2.01 1.26 15.77
N ALA A 653 1.04 2.17 15.91
CA ALA A 653 0.54 3.06 14.86
C ALA A 653 -0.09 4.30 15.50
N ASP A 654 0.25 5.49 14.98
CA ASP A 654 -0.20 6.78 15.51
C ASP A 654 -1.40 7.34 14.73
N SER A 655 -1.98 8.44 15.22
CA SER A 655 -3.12 9.12 14.59
C SER A 655 -2.88 9.63 13.15
N THR A 656 -1.62 9.73 12.71
CA THR A 656 -1.23 10.05 11.33
C THR A 656 -1.25 8.84 10.39
N ASP A 657 -1.32 7.64 10.94
CA ASP A 657 -1.14 6.37 10.24
C ASP A 657 -2.48 5.66 10.00
N PHE A 658 -3.61 6.34 10.27
CA PHE A 658 -4.96 5.84 10.05
C PHE A 658 -5.73 6.69 9.04
N PHE A 659 -6.46 5.97 8.18
CA PHE A 659 -7.09 6.48 6.99
C PHE A 659 -8.48 5.83 6.91
N ALA A 660 -9.50 6.55 7.41
CA ALA A 660 -10.86 6.03 7.41
C ALA A 660 -11.45 6.04 6.00
N ASN A 661 -12.16 4.98 5.60
CA ASN A 661 -12.78 4.92 4.28
C ASN A 661 -13.99 5.86 4.21
N ILE A 662 -13.98 6.75 3.21
CA ILE A 662 -15.03 7.75 2.96
C ILE A 662 -15.61 7.65 1.55
N HIS A 663 -15.37 6.53 0.85
CA HIS A 663 -15.75 6.28 -0.55
C HIS A 663 -15.42 7.42 -1.54
N SER A 664 -14.42 8.23 -1.24
CA SER A 664 -14.01 9.42 -2.02
C SER A 664 -12.56 9.32 -2.52
N PRO A 665 -12.14 8.20 -3.14
CA PRO A 665 -10.74 7.99 -3.52
C PRO A 665 -10.29 9.04 -4.53
N PRO A 666 -9.03 9.54 -4.45
CA PRO A 666 -7.93 9.07 -3.59
C PRO A 666 -7.88 9.69 -2.18
N GLU A 667 -8.93 10.38 -1.70
CA GLU A 667 -8.94 11.04 -0.40
C GLU A 667 -9.49 10.11 0.71
N TRP A 668 -8.93 10.23 1.92
CA TRP A 668 -9.30 9.44 3.10
C TRP A 668 -9.79 10.31 4.26
N GLY A 669 -10.52 9.70 5.21
CA GLY A 669 -10.99 10.36 6.42
C GLY A 669 -9.93 10.41 7.52
N HIS A 670 -9.39 11.59 7.79
CA HIS A 670 -8.38 11.82 8.85
C HIS A 670 -8.96 12.34 10.18
N SER A 671 -10.29 12.28 10.38
CA SER A 671 -10.94 12.89 11.55
C SER A 671 -10.98 12.02 12.82
N ILE A 672 -10.38 10.83 12.77
CA ILE A 672 -10.39 9.84 13.86
C ILE A 672 -8.97 9.75 14.45
N SER A 673 -8.85 9.97 15.76
CA SER A 673 -7.58 9.81 16.48
C SER A 673 -7.37 8.36 16.88
N VAL A 674 -6.26 7.76 16.46
CA VAL A 674 -5.87 6.38 16.81
C VAL A 674 -4.73 6.39 17.82
N THR A 675 -4.66 5.35 18.66
CA THR A 675 -3.46 5.04 19.44
C THR A 675 -3.31 3.52 19.55
N LEU A 676 -2.47 2.94 18.69
CA LEU A 676 -2.16 1.52 18.69
C LEU A 676 -0.74 1.30 19.23
N SER A 677 -0.57 0.37 20.17
CA SER A 677 0.74 -0.03 20.70
C SER A 677 0.64 -1.44 21.29
N VAL A 678 0.96 -2.45 20.48
CA VAL A 678 0.92 -3.87 20.88
C VAL A 678 2.28 -4.54 20.70
N PRO A 679 2.57 -5.68 21.37
CA PRO A 679 3.86 -6.36 21.20
C PRO A 679 4.04 -6.89 19.77
N GLY A 680 5.05 -6.38 19.06
CA GLY A 680 5.47 -6.91 17.76
C GLY A 680 6.20 -8.26 17.83
N PRO A 681 6.71 -8.75 16.67
CA PRO A 681 6.83 -8.04 15.40
C PRO A 681 5.54 -8.02 14.57
N ARG A 682 5.42 -7.00 13.70
CA ARG A 682 4.27 -6.73 12.80
C ARG A 682 3.72 -7.94 12.03
N ILE A 683 4.56 -8.90 11.66
CA ILE A 683 4.16 -10.13 10.95
C ILE A 683 3.28 -11.07 11.80
N GLY A 684 3.37 -10.98 13.13
CA GLY A 684 2.50 -11.68 14.08
C GLY A 684 1.25 -10.89 14.51
N ILE A 685 1.01 -9.71 13.93
CA ILE A 685 -0.19 -8.90 14.16
C ILE A 685 -1.19 -9.17 13.04
N HIS A 686 -2.43 -9.49 13.41
CA HIS A 686 -3.56 -9.68 12.50
C HIS A 686 -4.67 -8.69 12.85
N LEU A 687 -5.38 -8.19 11.84
CA LEU A 687 -6.63 -7.43 12.03
C LEU A 687 -7.77 -8.30 11.54
N ALA A 688 -8.81 -8.46 12.35
CA ALA A 688 -10.04 -9.16 11.97
C ALA A 688 -11.12 -8.96 13.04
N ASP A 689 -12.40 -9.00 12.69
CA ASP A 689 -13.48 -9.03 13.69
C ASP A 689 -13.44 -10.36 14.45
N TRP A 690 -13.21 -10.32 15.77
CA TRP A 690 -13.07 -11.51 16.61
C TRP A 690 -14.30 -11.81 17.46
N ASP A 691 -15.22 -10.87 17.68
CA ASP A 691 -16.45 -11.12 18.45
C ASP A 691 -17.79 -10.83 17.75
N GLY A 692 -17.74 -10.45 16.48
CA GLY A 692 -18.87 -10.36 15.57
C GLY A 692 -19.69 -9.09 15.77
N ASP A 693 -19.03 -7.98 16.12
CA ASP A 693 -19.68 -6.69 16.33
C ASP A 693 -19.69 -5.79 15.06
N GLY A 694 -19.02 -6.25 14.00
CA GLY A 694 -18.88 -5.56 12.72
C GLY A 694 -17.58 -4.74 12.59
N ARG A 695 -16.66 -4.82 13.55
CA ARG A 695 -15.42 -4.03 13.58
C ARG A 695 -14.21 -4.92 13.80
N CYS A 696 -13.12 -4.62 13.11
CA CYS A 696 -11.88 -5.37 13.25
C CYS A 696 -11.17 -5.06 14.57
N ASP A 697 -10.82 -6.13 15.28
CA ASP A 697 -9.94 -6.14 16.44
C ASP A 697 -8.46 -6.28 16.03
N VAL A 698 -7.56 -6.01 16.98
CA VAL A 698 -6.12 -6.29 16.83
C VAL A 698 -5.77 -7.58 17.57
N LEU A 699 -5.20 -8.56 16.87
CA LEU A 699 -4.81 -9.85 17.45
C LEU A 699 -3.31 -10.11 17.31
N VAL A 700 -2.66 -10.37 18.44
CA VAL A 700 -1.21 -10.61 18.53
C VAL A 700 -0.93 -12.08 18.76
N GLN A 701 -0.19 -12.69 17.82
CA GLN A 701 0.18 -14.10 17.84
C GLN A 701 1.53 -14.33 18.52
N ASP A 702 1.58 -15.20 19.53
CA ASP A 702 2.84 -15.81 19.96
C ASP A 702 3.33 -16.81 18.89
N ARG A 703 4.56 -16.62 18.40
CA ARG A 703 5.14 -17.41 17.30
C ARG A 703 5.25 -18.91 17.62
N ALA A 704 5.53 -19.26 18.88
CA ALA A 704 5.91 -20.61 19.26
C ALA A 704 4.70 -21.51 19.58
N SER A 705 3.71 -20.99 20.28
CA SER A 705 2.47 -21.70 20.65
C SER A 705 1.32 -21.47 19.66
N GLY A 706 1.33 -20.34 18.93
CA GLY A 706 0.18 -19.86 18.18
C GLY A 706 -0.92 -19.24 19.07
N ALA A 707 -0.61 -18.88 20.31
CA ALA A 707 -1.58 -18.23 21.20
C ALA A 707 -1.92 -16.81 20.72
N LEU A 708 -3.20 -16.46 20.68
CA LEU A 708 -3.68 -15.13 20.28
C LEU A 708 -4.08 -14.29 21.48
N THR A 709 -3.46 -13.12 21.64
CA THR A 709 -3.87 -12.07 22.59
C THR A 709 -4.75 -11.05 21.87
N LEU A 710 -5.97 -10.85 22.37
CA LEU A 710 -6.92 -9.89 21.83
C LEU A 710 -6.68 -8.49 22.40
N TRP A 711 -6.64 -7.50 21.52
CA TRP A 711 -6.71 -6.09 21.81
C TRP A 711 -7.99 -5.55 21.15
N HIS A 712 -9.07 -5.50 21.93
CA HIS A 712 -10.44 -5.25 21.47
C HIS A 712 -10.64 -3.79 21.03
N ASN A 713 -11.38 -3.59 19.94
CA ASN A 713 -11.69 -2.31 19.34
C ASN A 713 -12.67 -1.49 20.19
N ASP A 714 -12.15 -0.53 20.94
CA ASP A 714 -12.91 0.40 21.76
C ASP A 714 -13.29 1.69 20.98
N TYR A 715 -13.56 1.63 19.68
CA TYR A 715 -13.89 2.82 18.86
C TYR A 715 -15.13 3.55 19.38
N ASP A 716 -14.95 4.84 19.68
CA ASP A 716 -15.99 5.80 20.05
C ASP A 716 -16.20 6.78 18.89
N ALA A 717 -17.29 6.60 18.14
CA ALA A 717 -17.67 7.45 17.01
C ALA A 717 -18.08 8.87 17.41
N GLY A 718 -18.54 9.07 18.66
CA GLY A 718 -18.90 10.40 19.18
C GLY A 718 -17.69 11.23 19.58
N ALA A 719 -16.69 10.59 20.19
CA ALA A 719 -15.38 11.20 20.48
C ALA A 719 -14.42 11.20 19.27
N LYS A 720 -14.73 10.40 18.23
CA LYS A 720 -13.84 10.08 17.10
C LYS A 720 -12.48 9.55 17.56
N THR A 721 -12.47 8.59 18.49
CA THR A 721 -11.22 7.95 18.95
C THR A 721 -11.27 6.44 18.83
N LEU A 722 -10.29 5.86 18.14
CA LEU A 722 -10.05 4.42 18.07
C LEU A 722 -8.96 4.05 19.09
N LYS A 723 -9.30 3.15 20.00
CA LYS A 723 -8.44 2.70 21.11
C LYS A 723 -8.59 1.18 21.25
N PHE A 724 -7.63 0.56 21.93
CA PHE A 724 -7.60 -0.90 22.05
C PHE A 724 -7.40 -1.37 23.50
N SER A 725 -8.33 -2.17 24.01
CA SER A 725 -8.25 -2.76 25.35
C SER A 725 -7.69 -4.19 25.31
N ASN A 726 -6.64 -4.46 26.10
CA ASN A 726 -6.09 -5.81 26.18
C ASN A 726 -7.05 -6.74 26.92
N GLN A 727 -7.66 -7.67 26.19
CA GLN A 727 -8.64 -8.64 26.70
C GLN A 727 -8.01 -10.02 27.01
N GLY A 728 -6.68 -10.11 27.01
CA GLY A 728 -5.91 -11.32 27.28
C GLY A 728 -5.92 -12.35 26.14
N VAL A 729 -5.38 -13.53 26.42
CA VAL A 729 -5.32 -14.64 25.45
C VAL A 729 -6.72 -15.21 25.21
N LYS A 730 -7.16 -15.24 23.94
CA LYS A 730 -8.48 -15.75 23.51
C LYS A 730 -8.44 -17.08 22.78
N SER A 731 -7.30 -17.48 22.21
CA SER A 731 -7.16 -18.77 21.50
C SER A 731 -7.41 -20.00 22.39
N GLY A 732 -7.35 -19.85 23.72
CA GLY A 732 -7.71 -20.92 24.67
C GLY A 732 -6.88 -22.19 24.49
N GLY A 733 -7.51 -23.25 23.98
CA GLY A 733 -6.87 -24.52 23.64
C GLY A 733 -6.51 -24.69 22.16
N ALA A 734 -6.82 -23.72 21.31
CA ALA A 734 -6.44 -23.73 19.90
C ALA A 734 -4.93 -23.51 19.74
N THR A 735 -4.33 -24.24 18.81
CA THR A 735 -2.88 -24.22 18.56
C THR A 735 -2.60 -24.04 17.08
N CYS A 736 -1.65 -23.15 16.78
CA CYS A 736 -1.10 -22.99 15.44
C CYS A 736 0.41 -22.70 15.52
N THR A 737 1.19 -23.76 15.69
CA THR A 737 2.64 -23.71 15.87
C THR A 737 3.41 -23.56 14.55
N GLN A 738 2.73 -23.19 13.46
CA GLN A 738 3.34 -22.96 12.13
C GLN A 738 4.09 -21.61 12.03
N GLY A 739 3.91 -20.73 13.04
CA GLY A 739 4.66 -19.50 13.22
C GLY A 739 4.62 -18.57 12.02
N TRP A 740 5.80 -18.05 11.66
CA TRP A 740 6.08 -17.26 10.45
C TRP A 740 7.58 -17.34 10.14
N GLY A 741 7.97 -17.17 8.88
CA GLY A 741 9.37 -17.09 8.44
C GLY A 741 9.81 -15.66 8.15
N VAL A 742 10.40 -15.43 6.97
CA VAL A 742 11.08 -14.16 6.63
C VAL A 742 10.20 -13.20 5.84
N GLY A 743 9.64 -13.66 4.71
CA GLY A 743 8.82 -12.81 3.84
C GLY A 743 7.58 -12.28 4.57
N ILE A 744 7.17 -11.03 4.29
CA ILE A 744 6.07 -10.35 5.04
C ILE A 744 4.71 -11.07 4.96
N PHE A 745 4.52 -11.94 3.97
CA PHE A 745 3.34 -12.80 3.81
C PHE A 745 3.55 -14.26 4.22
N ASP A 746 4.77 -14.68 4.59
CA ASP A 746 5.07 -16.04 5.07
C ASP A 746 4.58 -16.24 6.52
N ARG A 747 3.26 -16.19 6.68
CA ARG A 747 2.55 -16.39 7.95
C ARG A 747 1.93 -17.78 7.96
N GLY A 748 2.22 -18.55 8.99
CA GLY A 748 1.57 -19.83 9.28
C GLY A 748 0.18 -19.70 9.89
N MET A 749 -0.26 -18.50 10.24
CA MET A 749 -1.63 -18.19 10.66
C MET A 749 -2.25 -17.13 9.75
N ARG A 750 -3.54 -17.27 9.47
CA ARG A 750 -4.44 -16.23 8.96
C ARG A 750 -5.68 -16.19 9.85
N LEU A 751 -6.32 -15.03 9.93
CA LEU A 751 -7.66 -14.88 10.49
C LEU A 751 -8.61 -14.48 9.37
N ALA A 752 -9.74 -15.19 9.23
CA ALA A 752 -10.81 -14.88 8.28
C ALA A 752 -12.06 -15.69 8.65
N ASP A 753 -13.25 -15.14 8.45
CA ASP A 753 -14.50 -15.88 8.60
C ASP A 753 -14.62 -16.90 7.45
N VAL A 754 -14.54 -18.21 7.75
CA VAL A 754 -14.69 -19.26 6.73
C VAL A 754 -16.00 -20.04 6.84
N ASP A 755 -16.75 -19.95 7.94
CA ASP A 755 -18.05 -20.65 8.08
C ASP A 755 -19.28 -19.76 7.83
N GLY A 756 -19.13 -18.45 8.00
CA GLY A 756 -20.10 -17.40 7.72
C GLY A 756 -20.94 -16.95 8.91
N ASP A 757 -20.45 -17.11 10.15
CA ASP A 757 -21.13 -16.61 11.36
C ASP A 757 -20.86 -15.12 11.69
N GLY A 758 -19.98 -14.46 10.92
CA GLY A 758 -19.60 -13.05 11.07
C GLY A 758 -18.32 -12.84 11.88
N ARG A 759 -17.58 -13.91 12.22
CA ARG A 759 -16.40 -13.86 13.09
C ARG A 759 -15.20 -14.51 12.45
N ALA A 760 -14.01 -13.99 12.72
CA ALA A 760 -12.78 -14.50 12.13
C ALA A 760 -12.29 -15.78 12.81
N ASP A 761 -12.09 -16.83 12.01
CA ASP A 761 -11.62 -18.14 12.43
C ASP A 761 -10.08 -18.22 12.46
N ILE A 762 -9.53 -19.09 13.30
CA ILE A 762 -8.08 -19.35 13.30
C ILE A 762 -7.75 -20.33 12.18
N LEU A 763 -7.18 -19.83 11.08
CA LEU A 763 -6.69 -20.66 9.98
C LEU A 763 -5.18 -20.89 10.14
N CYS A 764 -4.76 -22.15 10.25
CA CYS A 764 -3.36 -22.54 10.39
C CYS A 764 -2.86 -23.18 9.09
N VAL A 765 -1.91 -22.49 8.43
CA VAL A 765 -1.39 -22.80 7.10
C VAL A 765 0.02 -23.40 7.21
N GLU A 766 0.16 -24.65 6.79
CA GLU A 766 1.44 -25.35 6.69
C GLU A 766 2.25 -24.84 5.49
N LEU A 767 3.55 -25.12 5.43
CA LEU A 767 4.45 -24.56 4.41
C LEU A 767 4.01 -24.85 2.97
N ASP A 768 3.38 -26.00 2.74
CA ASP A 768 2.91 -26.51 1.43
C ASP A 768 1.48 -26.06 1.05
N GLY A 769 0.93 -25.11 1.81
CA GLY A 769 -0.41 -24.56 1.59
C GLY A 769 -1.55 -25.41 2.15
N ARG A 770 -1.28 -26.52 2.85
CA ARG A 770 -2.30 -27.25 3.61
C ARG A 770 -2.87 -26.38 4.72
N VAL A 771 -4.20 -26.39 4.90
CA VAL A 771 -4.89 -25.54 5.89
C VAL A 771 -5.68 -26.38 6.88
N THR A 772 -5.49 -26.12 8.17
CA THR A 772 -6.31 -26.61 9.29
C THR A 772 -6.97 -25.43 9.99
N ALA A 773 -8.09 -25.61 10.69
CA ALA A 773 -8.78 -24.48 11.33
C ALA A 773 -9.47 -24.78 12.67
N TRP A 774 -9.68 -23.70 13.43
CA TRP A 774 -10.56 -23.64 14.60
C TRP A 774 -11.57 -22.51 14.41
N LEU A 775 -12.87 -22.85 14.40
CA LEU A 775 -13.96 -21.90 14.17
C LEU A 775 -14.30 -21.10 15.44
N ASN A 776 -14.49 -19.79 15.33
CA ASN A 776 -14.60 -18.82 16.44
C ASN A 776 -16.06 -18.59 16.91
N THR A 777 -16.80 -19.69 17.00
CA THR A 777 -18.24 -19.73 17.29
C THR A 777 -18.65 -18.88 18.51
N ALA A 778 -19.84 -18.27 18.45
CA ALA A 778 -20.47 -17.60 19.60
C ALA A 778 -20.90 -18.55 20.76
N THR A 779 -20.33 -19.75 20.88
CA THR A 779 -20.66 -20.74 21.91
C THR A 779 -19.86 -20.53 23.20
N ALA A 780 -20.33 -21.12 24.32
CA ALA A 780 -19.62 -21.07 25.61
C ALA A 780 -18.25 -21.78 25.62
N SER A 781 -17.90 -22.50 24.55
CA SER A 781 -16.57 -23.08 24.29
C SER A 781 -15.63 -22.14 23.52
N GLY A 782 -16.16 -21.10 22.86
CA GLY A 782 -15.44 -20.23 21.94
C GLY A 782 -15.03 -20.94 20.65
N LEU A 783 -14.03 -21.82 20.73
CA LEU A 783 -13.33 -22.35 19.56
C LEU A 783 -13.62 -23.83 19.29
N LEU A 784 -13.97 -24.14 18.03
CA LEU A 784 -14.29 -25.48 17.53
C LEU A 784 -13.23 -25.97 16.53
N ASN A 785 -12.44 -26.98 16.89
CA ASN A 785 -11.51 -27.61 15.94
C ASN A 785 -12.28 -28.37 14.84
N VAL A 786 -12.07 -27.99 13.58
CA VAL A 786 -12.69 -28.62 12.39
C VAL A 786 -11.69 -29.40 11.54
N GLY A 787 -10.48 -29.65 12.06
CA GLY A 787 -9.43 -30.41 11.41
C GLY A 787 -8.83 -29.69 10.21
N GLN A 788 -8.54 -30.45 9.15
CA GLN A 788 -8.11 -29.91 7.85
C GLN A 788 -9.32 -29.29 7.14
N ILE A 789 -9.21 -28.04 6.73
CA ILE A 789 -10.23 -27.39 5.89
C ILE A 789 -9.84 -27.38 4.41
N LYS A 790 -8.54 -27.42 4.07
CA LYS A 790 -8.05 -27.54 2.68
C LYS A 790 -6.81 -28.44 2.62
N PHE A 791 -6.80 -29.39 1.69
CA PHE A 791 -5.65 -30.26 1.40
C PHE A 791 -4.53 -29.50 0.67
N SER A 792 -3.28 -29.97 0.85
CA SER A 792 -2.07 -29.44 0.20
C SER A 792 -2.14 -29.49 -1.32
N GLU A 793 -1.73 -28.40 -1.96
CA GLU A 793 -1.51 -28.32 -3.42
C GLU A 793 -0.02 -28.16 -3.76
N GLY A 794 0.86 -28.19 -2.75
CA GLY A 794 2.30 -27.98 -2.89
C GLY A 794 2.72 -26.51 -3.06
N TRP A 795 1.80 -25.55 -2.89
CA TRP A 795 2.09 -24.13 -3.04
C TRP A 795 2.84 -23.55 -1.84
N ASP A 796 3.48 -22.41 -2.07
CA ASP A 796 4.04 -21.63 -0.98
C ASP A 796 2.95 -20.83 -0.26
N ARG A 797 2.82 -20.99 1.07
CA ARG A 797 1.81 -20.27 1.87
C ARG A 797 1.94 -18.75 1.82
N ALA A 798 3.11 -18.21 1.44
CA ALA A 798 3.30 -16.78 1.19
C ALA A 798 2.40 -16.25 0.05
N ASN A 799 1.98 -17.10 -0.88
CA ASN A 799 1.10 -16.77 -2.01
C ASN A 799 -0.40 -16.88 -1.70
N ILE A 800 -0.77 -17.32 -0.50
CA ILE A 800 -2.17 -17.57 -0.12
C ILE A 800 -2.76 -16.36 0.62
N ARG A 801 -3.99 -15.97 0.25
CA ARG A 801 -4.84 -14.98 0.92
C ARG A 801 -6.24 -15.57 1.16
N PHE A 802 -7.01 -14.93 2.03
CA PHE A 802 -8.41 -15.27 2.30
C PHE A 802 -9.24 -13.99 2.29
N ALA A 803 -10.30 -13.95 1.50
CA ALA A 803 -11.29 -12.87 1.43
C ALA A 803 -12.52 -13.36 0.64
N ASP A 804 -13.72 -12.81 0.87
CA ASP A 804 -14.92 -13.18 0.10
C ASP A 804 -14.92 -12.50 -1.27
N VAL A 805 -14.86 -13.27 -2.36
CA VAL A 805 -14.74 -12.72 -3.73
C VAL A 805 -16.11 -12.55 -4.40
N GLU A 806 -17.16 -13.18 -3.87
CA GLU A 806 -18.48 -13.25 -4.52
C GLU A 806 -19.67 -12.93 -3.59
N ALA A 807 -19.43 -12.19 -2.50
CA ALA A 807 -20.39 -11.83 -1.45
C ALA A 807 -21.15 -13.06 -0.90
N SER A 808 -20.44 -14.17 -0.73
CA SER A 808 -20.99 -15.45 -0.29
C SER A 808 -21.28 -15.53 1.21
N GLY A 809 -20.83 -14.53 1.98
CA GLY A 809 -20.79 -14.50 3.44
C GLY A 809 -19.66 -15.35 4.03
N ARG A 810 -18.65 -15.75 3.25
CA ARG A 810 -17.53 -16.61 3.67
C ARG A 810 -16.28 -16.25 2.87
N ALA A 811 -15.14 -16.24 3.52
CA ALA A 811 -13.85 -16.06 2.85
C ALA A 811 -13.54 -17.23 1.91
N ASP A 812 -13.25 -16.89 0.66
CA ASP A 812 -12.68 -17.76 -0.36
C ASP A 812 -11.16 -17.84 -0.18
N LEU A 813 -10.53 -18.93 -0.63
CA LEU A 813 -9.07 -19.04 -0.67
C LEU A 813 -8.57 -18.52 -2.01
N ILE A 814 -7.64 -17.57 -1.96
CA ILE A 814 -7.04 -16.95 -3.14
C ILE A 814 -5.56 -17.34 -3.22
N HIS A 815 -5.14 -17.99 -4.31
CA HIS A 815 -3.74 -18.27 -4.60
C HIS A 815 -3.21 -17.33 -5.69
N LEU A 816 -2.17 -16.57 -5.35
CA LEU A 816 -1.50 -15.62 -6.24
C LEU A 816 -0.37 -16.29 -7.04
N ASP A 817 -0.29 -16.06 -8.35
CA ASP A 817 0.97 -16.28 -9.07
C ASP A 817 2.04 -15.28 -8.58
N LYS A 818 3.17 -15.80 -8.11
CA LYS A 818 4.24 -14.98 -7.52
C LYS A 818 4.86 -14.01 -8.53
N TYR A 819 4.88 -14.35 -9.82
CA TYR A 819 5.56 -13.56 -10.86
C TYR A 819 4.67 -12.47 -11.48
N THR A 820 3.34 -12.61 -11.42
CA THR A 820 2.40 -11.78 -12.20
C THR A 820 1.18 -11.28 -11.42
N GLY A 821 0.93 -11.83 -10.22
CA GLY A 821 -0.20 -11.44 -9.36
C GLY A 821 -1.56 -11.94 -9.82
N ALA A 822 -1.65 -12.65 -10.96
CA ALA A 822 -2.87 -13.32 -11.40
C ALA A 822 -3.38 -14.24 -10.28
N ALA A 823 -4.64 -14.07 -9.88
CA ALA A 823 -5.15 -14.68 -8.66
C ALA A 823 -6.23 -15.73 -8.96
N THR A 824 -5.94 -16.97 -8.56
CA THR A 824 -6.82 -18.13 -8.69
C THR A 824 -7.70 -18.25 -7.45
N MET A 825 -9.02 -18.28 -7.64
CA MET A 825 -10.00 -18.38 -6.57
C MET A 825 -10.44 -19.83 -6.34
N PHE A 826 -10.48 -20.25 -5.08
CA PHE A 826 -11.12 -21.46 -4.60
C PHE A 826 -12.33 -21.04 -3.79
N LYS A 827 -13.52 -21.22 -4.39
CA LYS A 827 -14.77 -20.81 -3.78
C LYS A 827 -15.11 -21.67 -2.58
N ASN A 828 -15.43 -21.03 -1.46
CA ASN A 828 -15.85 -21.69 -0.23
C ASN A 828 -17.29 -22.19 -0.33
N ASP A 829 -17.46 -23.47 -0.62
CA ASP A 829 -18.76 -24.15 -0.74
C ASP A 829 -19.32 -24.64 0.61
N GLY A 830 -18.71 -24.21 1.72
CA GLY A 830 -19.16 -24.41 3.10
C GLY A 830 -18.67 -25.69 3.78
N TYR A 831 -18.92 -25.74 5.09
CA TYR A 831 -18.59 -26.85 5.97
C TYR A 831 -19.44 -28.09 5.71
N ARG A 832 -18.80 -29.22 5.41
CA ARG A 832 -19.43 -30.53 5.12
C ARG A 832 -18.56 -31.67 5.70
N PRO A 833 -18.57 -31.87 7.02
CA PRO A 833 -17.65 -32.78 7.71
C PRO A 833 -17.92 -34.28 7.51
N ASN A 834 -18.94 -34.66 6.73
CA ASN A 834 -19.31 -36.05 6.50
C ASN A 834 -18.61 -36.69 5.29
N ASP A 835 -18.15 -35.86 4.35
CA ASP A 835 -17.74 -36.31 3.00
C ASP A 835 -16.21 -36.32 2.84
N LEU A 836 -15.49 -36.50 3.96
CA LEU A 836 -14.03 -36.31 4.07
C LEU A 836 -13.22 -37.17 3.10
N ASP A 837 -13.62 -38.43 2.88
CA ASP A 837 -12.91 -39.35 1.98
C ASP A 837 -12.99 -38.91 0.50
N GLU A 838 -14.08 -38.24 0.11
CA GLU A 838 -14.26 -37.69 -1.25
C GLU A 838 -13.60 -36.31 -1.40
N ASN A 839 -13.38 -35.59 -0.29
CA ASN A 839 -12.79 -34.26 -0.23
C ASN A 839 -11.32 -34.25 0.31
N HIS A 840 -10.58 -35.33 0.09
CA HIS A 840 -9.15 -35.48 0.45
C HIS A 840 -8.82 -35.19 1.93
N GLY A 841 -9.72 -35.57 2.84
CA GLY A 841 -9.62 -35.34 4.28
C GLY A 841 -10.04 -33.94 4.74
N SER A 842 -10.58 -33.12 3.84
CA SER A 842 -10.93 -31.71 4.12
C SER A 842 -12.39 -31.58 4.55
N SER A 843 -12.66 -30.79 5.59
CA SER A 843 -14.01 -30.60 6.15
C SER A 843 -14.81 -29.46 5.50
N PHE A 844 -14.16 -28.58 4.74
CA PHE A 844 -14.79 -27.56 3.89
C PHE A 844 -14.61 -27.92 2.41
N HIS A 845 -15.64 -27.69 1.61
CA HIS A 845 -15.58 -27.93 0.15
C HIS A 845 -15.11 -26.67 -0.60
N TRP A 846 -14.33 -26.90 -1.65
CA TRP A 846 -13.70 -25.82 -2.42
C TRP A 846 -13.85 -26.03 -3.93
N THR A 847 -14.67 -25.22 -4.60
CA THR A 847 -14.73 -25.21 -6.07
C THR A 847 -13.63 -24.31 -6.62
N ASN A 848 -12.65 -24.89 -7.30
CA ASN A 848 -11.69 -24.12 -8.08
C ASN A 848 -12.42 -23.35 -9.21
N ARG A 849 -12.24 -22.03 -9.24
CA ARG A 849 -12.84 -21.13 -10.23
C ARG A 849 -11.87 -20.65 -11.30
N GLY A 850 -10.61 -21.07 -11.23
CA GLY A 850 -9.54 -20.57 -12.09
C GLY A 850 -9.13 -19.16 -11.71
N VAL A 851 -8.40 -18.49 -12.61
CA VAL A 851 -8.00 -17.08 -12.45
C VAL A 851 -9.24 -16.19 -12.56
N VAL A 852 -9.52 -15.42 -11.50
CA VAL A 852 -10.65 -14.47 -11.45
C VAL A 852 -10.21 -13.01 -11.31
N TYR A 853 -8.91 -12.79 -11.06
CA TYR A 853 -8.24 -11.49 -11.16
C TYR A 853 -7.06 -11.61 -12.13
N ALA A 854 -7.04 -10.77 -13.14
CA ALA A 854 -5.98 -10.72 -14.15
C ALA A 854 -4.65 -10.17 -13.56
N PRO A 855 -3.51 -10.47 -14.20
CA PRO A 855 -2.19 -10.02 -13.71
C PRO A 855 -2.01 -8.49 -13.77
N ILE A 856 -1.19 -7.98 -12.85
CA ILE A 856 -0.81 -6.55 -12.75
C ILE A 856 0.69 -6.43 -12.41
N ASP A 857 1.07 -6.96 -11.25
CA ASP A 857 2.40 -6.93 -10.65
C ASP A 857 2.57 -8.22 -9.80
N ARG A 858 3.78 -8.55 -9.36
CA ARG A 858 4.08 -9.73 -8.52
C ARG A 858 3.10 -9.88 -7.34
N GLY A 859 2.76 -11.12 -6.99
CA GLY A 859 1.76 -11.42 -5.97
C GLY A 859 2.03 -10.83 -4.57
N GLU A 860 3.28 -10.51 -4.24
CA GLU A 860 3.62 -9.78 -3.01
C GLU A 860 3.05 -8.35 -2.94
N ASN A 861 2.66 -7.76 -4.07
CA ASN A 861 2.13 -6.39 -4.12
C ASN A 861 0.59 -6.38 -4.27
N MET A 862 -0.06 -7.56 -4.16
CA MET A 862 -1.52 -7.75 -4.31
C MET A 862 -2.21 -7.95 -2.96
N HIS A 863 -3.26 -7.17 -2.73
CA HIS A 863 -4.12 -7.16 -1.55
C HIS A 863 -5.60 -7.29 -1.96
N PHE A 864 -6.46 -7.72 -1.02
CA PHE A 864 -7.87 -8.06 -1.28
C PHE A 864 -8.87 -7.42 -0.29
N PRO A 865 -8.87 -6.08 -0.11
CA PRO A 865 -9.79 -5.39 0.80
C PRO A 865 -11.18 -5.19 0.20
N ASN A 866 -12.20 -4.99 1.03
CA ASN A 866 -13.55 -4.54 0.66
C ASN A 866 -13.64 -3.01 0.76
N PHE A 867 -13.05 -2.26 -0.19
CA PHE A 867 -13.15 -0.80 -0.22
C PHE A 867 -14.45 -0.30 -0.86
N GLY A 868 -15.09 -1.12 -1.70
CA GLY A 868 -16.39 -0.82 -2.32
C GLY A 868 -17.58 -0.86 -1.35
N GLY A 869 -17.44 -1.47 -0.18
CA GLY A 869 -18.52 -1.64 0.81
C GLY A 869 -19.56 -2.70 0.43
N LEU A 870 -19.18 -3.65 -0.43
CA LEU A 870 -20.10 -4.60 -1.08
C LEU A 870 -20.10 -5.99 -0.44
N GLY A 871 -19.29 -6.21 0.60
CA GLY A 871 -18.97 -7.56 1.08
C GLY A 871 -18.17 -8.37 0.06
N ARG A 872 -17.43 -7.69 -0.83
CA ARG A 872 -16.61 -8.29 -1.88
C ARG A 872 -15.20 -7.75 -1.80
N ALA A 873 -14.23 -8.64 -1.83
CA ALA A 873 -12.83 -8.30 -2.06
C ALA A 873 -12.68 -7.56 -3.39
N ASP A 874 -12.15 -6.36 -3.36
CA ASP A 874 -11.59 -5.66 -4.51
C ASP A 874 -10.14 -6.15 -4.73
N LEU A 875 -9.60 -6.02 -5.95
CA LEU A 875 -8.16 -6.18 -6.13
C LEU A 875 -7.46 -4.85 -5.86
N HIS A 876 -6.44 -4.87 -5.02
CA HIS A 876 -5.69 -3.67 -4.64
C HIS A 876 -4.18 -3.89 -4.83
N HIS A 877 -3.58 -3.07 -5.68
CA HIS A 877 -2.15 -3.11 -6.02
C HIS A 877 -1.41 -1.98 -5.28
N VAL A 878 -0.45 -2.35 -4.44
CA VAL A 878 0.36 -1.41 -3.64
C VAL A 878 1.79 -1.34 -4.19
N TRP A 879 2.26 -0.13 -4.53
CA TRP A 879 3.66 0.09 -4.88
C TRP A 879 4.53 0.13 -3.62
N PRO A 880 5.50 -0.79 -3.44
CA PRO A 880 6.17 -0.94 -2.15
C PRO A 880 7.05 0.25 -1.77
N ASP A 881 7.68 0.92 -2.73
CA ASP A 881 8.60 2.03 -2.51
C ASP A 881 7.89 3.33 -2.12
N LEU A 882 6.83 3.71 -2.84
CA LEU A 882 6.09 4.94 -2.58
C LEU A 882 4.93 4.76 -1.60
N ASN A 883 4.31 3.57 -1.54
CA ASN A 883 2.98 3.32 -0.98
C ASN A 883 1.85 4.16 -1.63
N ASN A 884 2.02 4.47 -2.91
CA ASN A 884 0.86 4.71 -3.78
C ASN A 884 0.15 3.37 -3.99
N ALA A 885 -1.15 3.40 -4.29
CA ALA A 885 -1.88 2.18 -4.62
C ALA A 885 -3.10 2.45 -5.49
N GLU A 886 -3.46 1.46 -6.31
CA GLU A 886 -4.64 1.44 -7.17
C GLU A 886 -5.59 0.32 -6.76
N THR A 887 -6.89 0.56 -6.89
CA THR A 887 -7.95 -0.42 -6.64
C THR A 887 -8.75 -0.69 -7.91
N PHE A 888 -9.11 -1.95 -8.10
CA PHE A 888 -9.90 -2.47 -9.19
C PHE A 888 -11.15 -3.07 -8.56
N PHE A 889 -12.17 -2.21 -8.41
CA PHE A 889 -13.35 -2.52 -7.62
C PHE A 889 -14.14 -3.70 -8.21
N ASN A 890 -14.40 -4.69 -7.38
CA ASN A 890 -15.09 -5.93 -7.71
C ASN A 890 -16.60 -5.70 -7.66
N GLU A 891 -17.09 -5.03 -8.69
CA GLU A 891 -18.52 -4.76 -8.89
C GLU A 891 -19.16 -5.84 -9.77
N CYS A 892 -20.49 -5.83 -9.82
CA CYS A 892 -21.24 -6.72 -10.70
C CYS A 892 -21.60 -5.98 -11.99
N SER A 893 -21.37 -6.64 -13.14
CA SER A 893 -21.55 -6.09 -14.49
C SER A 893 -22.96 -5.55 -14.78
N ASP A 894 -23.94 -5.97 -13.97
CA ASP A 894 -25.37 -5.80 -14.18
C ASP A 894 -25.98 -4.73 -13.26
N GLY A 895 -25.27 -4.31 -12.19
CA GLY A 895 -25.77 -3.41 -11.16
C GLY A 895 -24.65 -2.53 -10.58
N GLY A 896 -24.75 -1.21 -10.79
CA GLY A 896 -23.80 -0.24 -10.26
C GLY A 896 -24.14 0.15 -8.82
N SER A 897 -23.26 -0.16 -7.87
CA SER A 897 -23.45 0.10 -6.44
C SER A 897 -23.15 1.55 -6.06
N GLY A 898 -24.19 2.34 -5.81
CA GLY A 898 -24.04 3.65 -5.18
C GLY A 898 -23.90 3.53 -3.67
N GLY A 899 -22.70 3.78 -3.14
CA GLY A 899 -22.35 3.66 -1.71
C GLY A 899 -23.05 4.68 -0.78
N ASP A 900 -24.36 4.52 -0.56
CA ASP A 900 -25.16 5.19 0.46
C ASP A 900 -26.36 4.30 0.86
N ASP A 901 -26.04 3.20 1.57
CA ASP A 901 -26.99 2.24 2.15
C ASP A 901 -27.01 2.25 3.69
N GLY A 902 -26.76 3.43 4.27
CA GLY A 902 -26.98 3.67 5.69
C GLY A 902 -28.45 3.37 6.10
N PRO A 903 -28.68 2.86 7.33
CA PRO A 903 -30.02 2.51 7.80
C PRO A 903 -30.95 3.72 7.87
N ILE A 904 -32.23 3.49 7.55
CA ILE A 904 -33.26 4.54 7.57
C ILE A 904 -33.70 4.79 9.02
N ASP A 905 -33.32 5.95 9.58
CA ASP A 905 -33.83 6.42 10.87
C ASP A 905 -35.31 6.86 10.74
N PRO A 906 -36.24 6.29 11.52
CA PRO A 906 -37.66 6.69 11.49
C PRO A 906 -37.96 8.10 12.03
N ASP A 907 -37.14 8.67 12.91
CA ASP A 907 -37.42 9.93 13.59
C ASP A 907 -37.05 11.18 12.74
N ASP A 908 -36.21 10.99 11.72
CA ASP A 908 -35.64 12.10 10.93
C ASP A 908 -36.55 12.60 9.78
N VAL A 909 -37.61 11.84 9.46
CA VAL A 909 -38.48 11.96 8.27
C VAL A 909 -39.55 13.07 8.37
N SER A 910 -39.28 14.15 9.10
CA SER A 910 -40.22 15.27 9.30
C SER A 910 -39.74 16.57 8.64
N CYS A 911 -40.08 16.76 7.35
CA CYS A 911 -39.85 18.03 6.64
C CYS A 911 -40.89 19.10 7.02
N PRO A 912 -40.48 20.30 7.47
CA PRO A 912 -41.38 21.45 7.60
C PRO A 912 -41.64 22.10 6.23
N MET A 913 -42.91 22.41 5.94
CA MET A 913 -43.32 23.07 4.69
C MET A 913 -43.35 24.61 4.84
N PRO A 914 -42.98 25.39 3.81
CA PRO A 914 -43.04 26.86 3.84
C PRO A 914 -44.48 27.42 3.89
N THR A 915 -44.63 28.70 4.25
CA THR A 915 -45.89 29.46 4.09
C THR A 915 -45.63 30.83 3.43
N PRO A 916 -46.46 31.29 2.46
CA PRO A 916 -46.10 32.40 1.56
C PRO A 916 -46.50 33.81 2.05
N THR A 917 -45.72 34.84 1.72
CA THR A 917 -46.03 36.28 1.95
C THR A 917 -45.29 37.18 0.91
N PRO A 918 -45.80 38.36 0.46
CA PRO A 918 -45.39 38.96 -0.84
C PRO A 918 -44.45 40.19 -0.83
N THR A 919 -44.02 40.60 -2.04
CA THR A 919 -42.85 41.45 -2.42
C THR A 919 -43.10 42.97 -2.62
N PRO A 920 -42.05 43.81 -2.52
CA PRO A 920 -41.92 45.06 -3.30
C PRO A 920 -40.52 45.32 -3.96
N THR A 921 -40.42 46.38 -4.79
CA THR A 921 -39.42 46.64 -5.86
C THR A 921 -38.20 47.55 -5.48
N PRO A 922 -37.00 47.44 -6.13
CA PRO A 922 -35.76 48.17 -5.75
C PRO A 922 -35.36 49.42 -6.60
N THR A 923 -34.26 50.10 -6.23
CA THR A 923 -33.52 51.16 -7.00
C THR A 923 -31.99 51.11 -6.69
N ALA A 924 -31.11 51.69 -7.53
CA ALA A 924 -29.66 51.34 -7.61
C ALA A 924 -28.66 52.49 -7.88
N ALA A 925 -27.34 52.28 -7.64
CA ALA A 925 -26.14 53.00 -8.18
C ALA A 925 -24.80 52.33 -7.66
N PRO A 926 -23.56 52.78 -7.99
CA PRO A 926 -22.80 52.53 -9.23
C PRO A 926 -21.34 52.00 -9.03
N THR A 927 -20.53 51.89 -10.10
CA THR A 927 -19.27 51.08 -10.20
C THR A 927 -17.94 51.87 -10.35
N LEU A 928 -16.79 51.18 -10.25
CA LEU A 928 -15.40 51.64 -10.52
C LEU A 928 -14.72 50.83 -11.66
N VAL A 929 -13.63 51.37 -12.27
CA VAL A 929 -12.97 50.81 -13.47
C VAL A 929 -11.44 51.05 -13.49
N PRO A 930 -10.59 50.03 -13.81
CA PRO A 930 -9.20 50.19 -14.25
C PRO A 930 -8.99 49.98 -15.77
N SER A 931 -7.86 50.43 -16.32
CA SER A 931 -7.56 50.46 -17.78
C SER A 931 -6.62 49.37 -18.28
N GLN A 932 -6.65 49.09 -19.60
CA GLN A 932 -5.87 48.04 -20.26
C GLN A 932 -4.35 48.30 -20.33
N GLY A 933 -3.59 47.20 -20.32
CA GLY A 933 -2.18 47.11 -20.73
C GLY A 933 -1.70 45.66 -20.61
N ASP A 934 -1.27 45.02 -21.69
CA ASP A 934 -0.95 43.59 -21.69
C ASP A 934 0.40 43.29 -21.03
N PHE A 935 0.41 42.39 -20.03
CA PHE A 935 1.25 41.17 -19.90
C PHE A 935 1.21 40.63 -18.44
N CYS A 936 0.81 39.36 -18.30
CA CYS A 936 0.88 38.48 -17.10
C CYS A 936 0.95 39.12 -15.69
N PRO A 937 -0.18 39.26 -14.97
CA PRO A 937 -0.18 39.73 -13.58
C PRO A 937 0.20 38.63 -12.57
N TYR A 938 1.29 38.82 -11.85
CA TYR A 938 1.63 38.07 -10.63
C TYR A 938 0.59 38.33 -9.52
N ARG A 939 0.28 37.33 -8.68
CA ARG A 939 -0.64 37.53 -7.53
C ARG A 939 0.11 38.09 -6.33
N LEU A 940 -0.03 39.40 -6.11
CA LEU A 940 0.51 40.10 -4.94
C LEU A 940 -0.46 39.97 -3.76
N LYS A 941 -0.07 39.24 -2.70
CA LYS A 941 -0.83 39.13 -1.44
C LYS A 941 -0.01 39.72 -0.28
N GLY A 942 -0.17 41.02 -0.06
CA GLY A 942 0.41 41.71 1.08
C GLY A 942 -0.06 43.16 1.21
N SER A 943 0.12 43.75 2.38
CA SER A 943 -0.09 45.17 2.62
C SER A 943 1.23 45.92 2.53
N ILE A 944 1.22 47.06 1.82
CA ILE A 944 2.31 48.04 1.82
C ILE A 944 1.89 49.18 2.74
N THR A 945 2.71 49.48 3.74
CA THR A 945 2.39 50.39 4.85
C THR A 945 3.49 51.42 5.03
N ARG A 946 3.11 52.68 5.32
CA ARG A 946 4.07 53.76 5.59
C ARG A 946 4.08 54.09 7.07
N ASP A 947 5.15 53.72 7.76
CA ASP A 947 5.40 54.18 9.11
C ASP A 947 6.01 55.62 9.09
N PRO A 948 5.53 56.55 9.94
CA PRO A 948 6.04 57.93 9.97
C PRO A 948 7.50 58.09 10.43
N VAL A 949 8.13 57.04 10.97
CA VAL A 949 9.48 57.05 11.58
C VAL A 949 10.44 56.09 10.86
N LEU A 950 9.94 54.93 10.42
CA LEU A 950 10.73 53.85 9.82
C LEU A 950 10.67 53.79 8.28
N GLY A 951 9.75 54.52 7.63
CA GLY A 951 9.61 54.53 6.17
C GLY A 951 8.54 53.55 5.66
N TRP A 952 8.74 53.00 4.45
CA TRP A 952 7.81 52.03 3.86
C TRP A 952 8.16 50.60 4.26
N SER A 953 7.14 49.81 4.63
CA SER A 953 7.26 48.37 4.89
C SER A 953 6.30 47.56 4.02
N PHE A 954 6.64 46.29 3.78
CA PHE A 954 5.78 45.31 3.13
C PHE A 954 5.57 44.09 4.03
N ALA A 955 4.29 43.78 4.30
CA ALA A 955 3.86 42.59 5.03
C ALA A 955 3.06 41.69 4.08
N GLY A 956 3.69 40.62 3.58
CA GLY A 956 3.03 39.63 2.73
C GLY A 956 3.98 38.76 1.91
N ALA A 957 3.40 37.96 1.03
CA ALA A 957 4.10 37.05 0.14
C ALA A 957 3.69 37.27 -1.32
N LEU A 958 4.68 37.37 -2.21
CA LEU A 958 4.52 37.64 -3.63
C LEU A 958 4.94 36.40 -4.41
N TYR A 959 3.98 35.73 -5.05
CA TYR A 959 4.18 34.39 -5.62
C TYR A 959 4.39 34.39 -7.14
N SER A 960 5.19 33.44 -7.62
CA SER A 960 5.30 33.09 -9.03
C SER A 960 4.03 32.39 -9.52
N TYR A 961 3.84 32.30 -10.84
CA TYR A 961 2.74 31.54 -11.44
C TYR A 961 2.79 30.03 -11.10
N LEU A 962 3.95 29.52 -10.65
CA LEU A 962 4.16 28.14 -10.22
C LEU A 962 3.98 27.95 -8.70
N GLY A 963 3.63 29.00 -7.95
CA GLY A 963 3.38 28.92 -6.49
C GLY A 963 4.61 29.11 -5.59
N GLU A 964 5.79 29.37 -6.17
CA GLU A 964 7.01 29.69 -5.41
C GLU A 964 6.95 31.13 -4.86
N SER A 965 7.43 31.38 -3.64
CA SER A 965 7.51 32.74 -3.11
C SER A 965 8.72 33.49 -3.67
N ILE A 966 8.48 34.58 -4.39
CA ILE A 966 9.51 35.47 -4.96
C ILE A 966 9.96 36.51 -3.93
N CYS A 967 9.07 36.93 -3.04
CA CYS A 967 9.34 37.95 -2.03
C CYS A 967 8.46 37.74 -0.79
N GLY A 968 9.07 37.57 0.38
CA GLY A 968 8.42 37.17 1.64
C GLY A 968 8.73 35.71 2.01
N GLN A 969 9.29 35.49 3.20
CA GLN A 969 9.65 34.16 3.71
C GLN A 969 8.42 33.38 4.22
N GLY A 970 8.44 32.06 4.04
CA GLY A 970 7.31 31.16 4.28
C GLY A 970 7.10 30.75 5.75
N SER A 971 6.99 31.70 6.67
CA SER A 971 6.57 31.47 8.07
C SER A 971 6.08 32.78 8.72
N GLY A 972 5.49 32.69 9.91
CA GLY A 972 4.74 33.80 10.50
C GLY A 972 5.56 35.06 10.82
N THR A 973 5.11 36.20 10.28
CA THR A 973 5.41 37.58 10.73
C THR A 973 6.88 38.01 10.85
N THR A 974 7.43 38.55 9.76
CA THR A 974 8.36 39.69 9.78
C THR A 974 8.01 40.65 8.64
N GLU A 975 8.18 41.96 8.83
CA GLU A 975 7.98 42.96 7.77
C GLU A 975 9.29 43.25 7.04
N ASN A 976 9.25 43.33 5.71
CA ASN A 976 10.38 43.80 4.92
C ASN A 976 10.36 45.34 4.87
N ILE A 977 11.35 45.98 5.50
CA ILE A 977 11.51 47.45 5.50
C ILE A 977 12.27 47.87 4.23
N ALA A 978 11.76 48.90 3.55
CA ALA A 978 12.40 49.47 2.37
C ALA A 978 13.56 50.41 2.76
N HIS A 979 14.63 50.40 1.95
CA HIS A 979 15.71 51.41 2.04
C HIS A 979 15.54 52.44 0.92
N GLN A 980 15.84 53.72 1.21
CA GLN A 980 15.75 54.76 0.18
C GLN A 980 17.04 54.80 -0.65
N ASN A 981 16.91 54.85 -1.98
CA ASN A 981 18.04 54.92 -2.92
C ASN A 981 18.49 56.37 -3.17
N ASP A 982 19.61 56.54 -3.90
CA ASP A 982 20.21 57.86 -4.19
C ASP A 982 19.30 58.79 -5.02
N ASP A 983 18.33 58.25 -5.77
CA ASP A 983 17.34 59.01 -6.54
C ASP A 983 16.10 59.41 -5.69
N GLY A 984 15.95 58.85 -4.49
CA GLY A 984 14.87 59.17 -3.53
C GLY A 984 13.71 58.17 -3.50
N ASP A 985 13.77 57.06 -4.24
CA ASP A 985 12.75 56.01 -4.24
C ASP A 985 13.04 54.95 -3.16
N TRP A 986 11.99 54.31 -2.65
CA TRP A 986 12.09 53.28 -1.60
C TRP A 986 12.15 51.88 -2.21
N VAL A 987 13.15 51.08 -1.84
CA VAL A 987 13.48 49.79 -2.46
C VAL A 987 13.39 48.64 -1.46
N ILE A 988 12.71 47.57 -1.84
CA ILE A 988 12.66 46.29 -1.11
C ILE A 988 13.33 45.20 -1.98
N GLY A 989 14.31 44.50 -1.40
CA GLY A 989 14.97 43.36 -2.03
C GLY A 989 14.13 42.09 -1.95
N CYS A 990 14.13 41.31 -3.02
CA CYS A 990 13.43 40.02 -3.12
C CYS A 990 14.44 38.90 -3.48
N LEU A 991 14.00 37.74 -3.98
CA LEU A 991 14.91 36.72 -4.52
C LEU A 991 15.91 37.32 -5.56
N PRO A 992 17.11 36.72 -5.76
CA PRO A 992 18.32 37.41 -6.30
C PRO A 992 18.27 38.15 -7.65
N THR A 993 17.16 38.12 -8.38
CA THR A 993 16.95 38.81 -9.67
C THR A 993 15.72 39.73 -9.67
N TYR A 994 15.09 39.99 -8.52
CA TYR A 994 13.86 40.77 -8.40
C TYR A 994 13.95 41.86 -7.32
N SER A 995 13.24 42.97 -7.54
CA SER A 995 13.11 44.06 -6.56
C SER A 995 11.75 44.75 -6.67
N LEU A 996 11.29 45.35 -5.57
CA LEU A 996 10.12 46.22 -5.52
C LEU A 996 10.58 47.66 -5.29
N LEU A 997 10.15 48.57 -6.16
CA LEU A 997 10.37 50.01 -6.05
C LEU A 997 9.07 50.72 -5.69
N ILE A 998 9.13 51.66 -4.76
CA ILE A 998 8.01 52.49 -4.31
C ILE A 998 8.42 53.96 -4.48
N SER A 999 7.85 54.64 -5.46
CA SER A 999 8.10 56.06 -5.71
C SER A 999 6.93 56.93 -5.24
N GLU A 1000 7.24 58.10 -4.68
CA GLU A 1000 6.25 59.09 -4.24
C GLU A 1000 6.30 60.35 -5.09
N THR A 1001 5.21 60.63 -5.81
CA THR A 1001 5.07 61.90 -6.55
C THR A 1001 3.83 62.65 -6.08
N GLY A 1002 4.03 63.53 -5.10
CA GLY A 1002 3.00 64.40 -4.54
C GLY A 1002 2.09 63.70 -3.54
N LYS A 1003 0.98 63.12 -4.01
CA LYS A 1003 0.05 62.32 -3.19
C LYS A 1003 -0.14 60.89 -3.70
N ASP A 1004 0.33 60.62 -4.90
CA ASP A 1004 0.15 59.33 -5.56
C ASP A 1004 1.42 58.50 -5.31
N VAL A 1005 1.21 57.29 -4.79
CA VAL A 1005 2.26 56.32 -4.45
C VAL A 1005 2.26 55.25 -5.55
N THR A 1006 3.38 55.12 -6.27
CA THR A 1006 3.48 54.18 -7.39
C THR A 1006 4.39 53.02 -7.00
N VAL A 1007 3.84 51.81 -7.00
CA VAL A 1007 4.58 50.57 -6.68
C VAL A 1007 4.91 49.85 -7.98
N THR A 1008 6.20 49.63 -8.24
CA THR A 1008 6.72 49.03 -9.47
C THR A 1008 7.56 47.79 -9.15
N PHE A 1009 7.17 46.64 -9.68
CA PHE A 1009 7.95 45.40 -9.59
C PHE A 1009 8.92 45.30 -10.76
N THR A 1010 10.21 45.09 -10.49
CA THR A 1010 11.27 45.10 -11.51
C THR A 1010 12.07 43.81 -11.51
N TYR A 1011 12.15 43.17 -12.68
CA TYR A 1011 12.99 42.01 -12.95
C TYR A 1011 14.33 42.46 -13.54
N LEU A 1012 15.44 42.07 -12.91
CA LEU A 1012 16.79 42.52 -13.24
C LEU A 1012 17.44 41.63 -14.32
N ILE A 1013 17.07 41.85 -15.58
CA ILE A 1013 17.78 41.27 -16.72
C ILE A 1013 19.06 42.08 -17.00
N ASP A 1014 20.19 41.38 -17.12
CA ASP A 1014 21.49 41.86 -17.59
C ASP A 1014 22.09 43.10 -16.91
N LYS A 1015 22.51 42.89 -15.67
CA LYS A 1015 23.88 43.21 -15.20
C LYS A 1015 24.18 42.49 -13.88
N TRP A 1016 24.94 41.39 -13.92
CA TRP A 1016 25.93 40.93 -12.90
C TRP A 1016 26.48 39.52 -13.23
N THR A 1017 27.03 39.32 -14.44
CA THR A 1017 27.81 38.12 -14.78
C THR A 1017 29.28 38.24 -14.32
N GLN A 1018 29.50 38.40 -13.00
CA GLN A 1018 30.82 38.29 -12.35
C GLN A 1018 30.74 38.30 -10.81
N ALA A 1019 30.89 37.13 -10.17
CA ALA A 1019 30.75 36.91 -8.71
C ALA A 1019 29.31 37.20 -8.18
N VAL A 1020 28.83 36.60 -7.08
CA VAL A 1020 29.51 35.86 -6.00
C VAL A 1020 29.06 34.38 -5.96
N SER A 1021 29.73 33.55 -5.15
CA SER A 1021 29.31 32.19 -4.80
C SER A 1021 27.91 32.17 -4.15
N MET A 1022 27.22 31.03 -4.23
CA MET A 1022 26.05 30.75 -3.38
C MET A 1022 26.45 30.14 -2.01
N ASP A 1023 27.74 29.89 -1.80
CA ASP A 1023 28.32 29.85 -0.46
C ASP A 1023 28.25 31.26 0.17
N SER A 1024 27.82 31.34 1.42
CA SER A 1024 27.51 32.53 2.23
C SER A 1024 26.29 33.36 1.78
N TYR A 1025 25.16 33.16 2.49
CA TYR A 1025 24.26 34.26 2.79
C TYR A 1025 24.86 35.06 3.96
N ASP A 1026 25.74 35.99 3.63
CA ASP A 1026 26.37 36.88 4.63
C ASP A 1026 25.35 37.88 5.18
N CYS A 1027 25.44 38.23 6.47
CA CYS A 1027 24.44 39.06 7.14
C CYS A 1027 24.52 40.53 6.71
N TYR A 1028 23.72 40.94 5.72
CA TYR A 1028 23.54 42.34 5.33
C TYR A 1028 22.05 42.72 5.25
N GLY A 1029 21.61 43.59 6.18
CA GLY A 1029 20.24 44.15 6.18
C GLY A 1029 19.81 44.76 7.52
N ALA A 1030 20.23 44.18 8.65
CA ALA A 1030 19.79 44.60 10.00
C ALA A 1030 20.97 45.01 10.92
N CYS A 1031 21.97 45.75 10.39
CA CYS A 1031 23.16 46.17 11.15
C CYS A 1031 23.74 47.55 10.75
N GLN A 1032 22.86 48.55 10.71
CA GLN A 1032 23.13 49.99 10.87
C GLN A 1032 21.75 50.64 11.00
N ASP A 1033 21.34 51.24 12.11
CA ASP A 1033 22.14 51.95 13.12
C ASP A 1033 22.37 51.25 14.47
N LYS A 1034 23.34 51.77 15.24
CA LYS A 1034 23.69 51.43 16.64
C LYS A 1034 24.33 50.07 16.91
N GLY A 1035 25.60 49.95 16.50
CA GLY A 1035 26.62 49.66 17.52
C GLY A 1035 27.02 48.21 17.81
N GLY A 1036 26.76 47.28 16.91
CA GLY A 1036 27.62 46.10 16.67
C GLY A 1036 27.57 44.93 17.65
N ILE A 1037 27.11 43.79 17.15
CA ILE A 1037 27.63 42.43 17.35
C ILE A 1037 27.19 41.64 16.10
N CYS A 1038 28.07 40.81 15.54
CA CYS A 1038 27.73 39.91 14.44
C CYS A 1038 27.78 38.46 14.95
N LEU A 1039 26.85 37.63 14.47
CA LEU A 1039 26.85 36.18 14.66
C LEU A 1039 26.93 35.53 13.27
N GLN A 1040 27.64 34.41 13.17
CA GLN A 1040 27.67 33.59 11.94
C GLN A 1040 26.66 32.45 12.07
N CYS A 1041 26.03 32.07 10.96
CA CYS A 1041 25.16 30.90 10.87
C CYS A 1041 25.89 29.75 10.16
N THR A 1042 25.90 28.58 10.81
CA THR A 1042 26.20 27.29 10.20
C THR A 1042 25.09 26.32 10.58
N ASP A 1043 24.86 25.32 9.72
CA ASP A 1043 23.80 24.31 9.79
C ASP A 1043 22.36 24.84 9.61
N TYR A 1044 21.64 24.21 8.68
CA TYR A 1044 20.22 24.43 8.46
C TYR A 1044 19.54 23.06 8.42
N ASN A 1045 18.77 22.73 9.46
CA ASN A 1045 18.04 21.47 9.55
C ASN A 1045 16.55 21.73 9.34
N PHE A 1046 15.95 21.09 8.34
CA PHE A 1046 14.50 21.17 8.07
C PHE A 1046 13.73 20.21 8.99
N ASP A 1047 13.77 20.46 10.31
CA ASP A 1047 12.75 19.98 11.26
C ASP A 1047 12.98 20.56 12.68
N SER A 1048 12.27 21.64 13.02
CA SER A 1048 11.80 21.99 14.38
C SER A 1048 11.19 23.40 14.46
N TRP A 1049 9.92 23.52 14.84
CA TRP A 1049 9.30 24.81 15.19
C TRP A 1049 9.43 25.10 16.70
N GLY A 1050 10.65 25.38 17.15
CA GLY A 1050 10.95 25.81 18.52
C GLY A 1050 10.91 27.33 18.67
N GLY A 1051 9.86 27.88 19.28
CA GLY A 1051 9.73 29.32 19.47
C GLY A 1051 10.70 29.91 20.50
N CYS A 1052 11.64 30.76 20.06
CA CYS A 1052 12.49 31.52 20.97
C CYS A 1052 11.72 32.63 21.68
N MET A 1053 11.33 32.41 22.95
CA MET A 1053 10.89 33.51 23.82
C MET A 1053 12.08 34.36 24.26
N ALA A 1054 11.97 35.68 24.08
CA ALA A 1054 12.99 36.64 24.51
C ALA A 1054 12.78 37.00 25.99
N ASP A 1055 13.40 36.25 26.90
CA ASP A 1055 13.41 36.59 28.32
C ASP A 1055 14.38 37.76 28.60
N HIS A 1056 14.02 38.62 29.55
CA HIS A 1056 14.69 39.92 29.72
C HIS A 1056 16.09 39.81 30.33
N VAL A 1057 17.10 40.37 29.66
CA VAL A 1057 18.36 40.79 30.29
C VAL A 1057 18.30 42.29 30.59
N ASN A 1058 18.53 42.67 31.84
CA ASN A 1058 18.72 44.06 32.24
C ASN A 1058 19.64 44.11 33.48
N TYR A 1059 20.93 44.41 33.23
CA TYR A 1059 22.09 44.38 34.16
C TYR A 1059 22.61 42.99 34.56
#